data_AF-A0A1G7PP97-F1
#
_entry.id   AF-A0A1G7PP97-F1
#
_cell.length_a   1.000
_cell.length_b   1.000
_cell.length_c   1.000
_cell.angle_alpha   90.00
_cell.angle_beta   90.00
_cell.angle_gamma   90.00
#
_symmetry.space_group_name_H-M   'P 1'
#
loop_
_entity.id
_entity.type
_entity.pdbx_description
1 polymer ?
#
loop_
_entity_poly.entity_id
_entity_poly.type
_entity_poly.pdbx_seq_one_letter_code
_entity_poly.pdbx_strand_id
1 'polypeptide(L)'
;MSYLHAPRLIFTGDFLSDVSTVNNDPAHYNNKTFQPSFQEPSLPGQSGTNGWWNPEGGAVFDFRDCTVKQIFLPDGTTQANAAEDIIIGQAVVGAEGRPTGKMVDLDPDAQMYSALWCVQLRICTANGDLLFKGDISTTSFRDIQPRQLAGAKINGQPLGATWTSVITNIVWGEMADQSAFLRTLRATTQGDKLAINMNPFGYYYNHNEGRFSLGRLMGSIGPYFEGEPITFSPSRRLYGIYMAPNAQRTYFSVTNFLVEQDKKRVSADFGASMPVSDAEGTVTYNQDLRLAVSKVPQAGFVSEYTHAYYILPEDMIEIGTLEYRSDPEWLIQTGGIVSFDNLPDETMNTLRNNQLLLVAPSTTMPGHFVIMAREAIDGLVARADNFVLRLDTDQSTQVDFYAYQWGVPLPKEGINVTLDPPTANTPLGPNNPISIVYGNNFPADGLTFDGQLATDGNGKVQMQLTGNAIHSPRVYIDGQIYNITYQTATPDPAFAPESIVVHLRDYFQALTTPVWDDISEIMTQYANLYPIMSKYVANLADPQALIEKKKIMLFAFSRDINDTMHMPVTRDLSDAKRNTILAWLNNPQITGSPTHQREALQLSATNPTAPGTAPTKKQAEYIEAVKAKNGSFPGFRDVPNLFENL
;
A
#
# COMPACT_ATOMS: atom_id res chain seq x y z
N MET A 1 10.41 -7.48 -12.17
CA MET A 1 11.02 -6.60 -11.17
C MET A 1 12.35 -7.13 -10.65
N SER A 2 13.45 -6.66 -11.21
CA SER A 2 14.81 -7.17 -10.95
C SER A 2 15.62 -6.27 -10.00
N TYR A 3 14.97 -5.58 -9.05
CA TYR A 3 15.65 -4.61 -8.15
C TYR A 3 16.80 -5.21 -7.31
N LEU A 4 16.76 -6.53 -7.07
CA LEU A 4 17.83 -7.28 -6.38
C LEU A 4 19.05 -7.59 -7.25
N HIS A 5 18.91 -7.53 -8.59
CA HIS A 5 19.99 -7.86 -9.52
C HIS A 5 21.04 -6.76 -9.58
N ALA A 6 22.26 -7.13 -9.96
CA ALA A 6 23.28 -6.16 -10.30
C ALA A 6 23.07 -5.62 -11.74
N PRO A 7 23.43 -4.36 -12.02
CA PRO A 7 23.86 -3.34 -11.07
C PRO A 7 22.67 -2.78 -10.28
N ARG A 8 22.82 -2.54 -8.97
CA ARG A 8 21.79 -1.86 -8.16
C ARG A 8 22.38 -0.74 -7.31
N LEU A 9 21.60 0.31 -7.08
CA LEU A 9 21.91 1.33 -6.09
C LEU A 9 20.98 1.20 -4.88
N ILE A 10 21.43 1.72 -3.75
CA ILE A 10 20.67 1.90 -2.52
C ILE A 10 20.59 3.40 -2.22
N PHE A 11 19.41 3.87 -1.84
CA PHE A 11 19.22 5.22 -1.31
C PHE A 11 18.40 5.18 -0.02
N THR A 12 18.69 6.09 0.90
CA THR A 12 17.94 6.21 2.15
C THR A 12 17.78 7.66 2.57
N GLY A 13 16.68 7.94 3.26
CA GLY A 13 16.33 9.24 3.84
C GLY A 13 14.91 9.14 4.40
N ASP A 14 14.17 10.23 4.33
CA ASP A 14 12.79 10.32 4.77
C ASP A 14 11.82 10.46 3.59
N PHE A 15 10.55 10.14 3.83
CA PHE A 15 9.45 10.54 2.99
C PHE A 15 8.51 11.45 3.78
N LEU A 16 7.96 12.46 3.12
CA LEU A 16 6.83 13.25 3.60
C LEU A 16 5.55 12.66 3.04
N SER A 17 4.49 12.57 3.86
CA SER A 17 3.16 12.21 3.38
C SER A 17 2.03 12.87 4.15
N ASP A 18 1.54 14.04 3.73
CA ASP A 18 0.46 14.76 4.44
C ASP A 18 -0.95 14.30 4.03
N VAL A 19 -1.27 13.02 4.20
CA VAL A 19 -2.62 12.48 3.89
C VAL A 19 -3.70 13.15 4.72
N SER A 20 -4.86 13.44 4.11
CA SER A 20 -6.05 13.82 4.89
C SER A 20 -6.51 12.63 5.71
N THR A 21 -7.04 12.89 6.90
CA THR A 21 -7.52 11.82 7.81
C THR A 21 -9.00 11.92 8.13
N VAL A 22 -9.71 12.91 7.61
CA VAL A 22 -11.18 12.98 7.75
C VAL A 22 -11.82 11.80 7.01
N ASN A 23 -11.25 11.40 5.88
CA ASN A 23 -11.76 10.32 5.02
C ASN A 23 -11.43 8.90 5.52
N ASN A 24 -10.83 8.76 6.71
CA ASN A 24 -10.52 7.46 7.33
C ASN A 24 -11.67 6.90 8.17
N ASP A 25 -12.66 7.72 8.54
CA ASP A 25 -13.82 7.28 9.33
C ASP A 25 -15.06 7.17 8.44
N PRO A 26 -15.66 5.97 8.30
CA PRO A 26 -16.93 5.77 7.60
C PRO A 26 -18.03 6.75 8.01
N ALA A 27 -18.07 7.16 9.29
CA ALA A 27 -19.05 8.11 9.80
C ALA A 27 -19.01 9.48 9.11
N HIS A 28 -17.84 9.91 8.65
CA HIS A 28 -17.64 11.23 8.05
C HIS A 28 -18.18 11.33 6.62
N TYR A 29 -18.47 10.20 5.97
CA TYR A 29 -19.06 10.17 4.64
C TYR A 29 -20.57 10.47 4.67
N ASN A 30 -21.24 10.29 5.80
CA ASN A 30 -22.68 10.50 5.89
C ASN A 30 -23.04 11.98 6.06
N ASN A 31 -23.35 12.65 4.95
CA ASN A 31 -23.77 14.06 4.90
C ASN A 31 -24.91 14.39 5.89
N LYS A 32 -25.84 13.47 6.16
CA LYS A 32 -27.00 13.72 7.04
C LYS A 32 -26.63 13.86 8.51
N THR A 33 -25.52 13.24 8.91
CA THR A 33 -25.05 13.19 10.29
C THR A 33 -23.69 13.85 10.48
N PHE A 34 -23.13 14.45 9.41
CA PHE A 34 -21.84 15.12 9.43
C PHE A 34 -21.86 16.32 10.38
N GLN A 35 -20.79 16.49 11.14
CA GLN A 35 -20.62 17.62 12.06
C GLN A 35 -19.37 18.40 11.67
N PRO A 36 -19.39 19.74 11.68
CA PRO A 36 -18.20 20.53 11.35
C PRO A 36 -16.96 20.19 12.19
N SER A 37 -17.13 19.74 13.44
CA SER A 37 -16.03 19.28 14.30
C SER A 37 -15.25 18.09 13.72
N PHE A 38 -15.83 17.34 12.78
CA PHE A 38 -15.17 16.24 12.06
C PHE A 38 -14.04 16.75 11.15
N GLN A 39 -13.97 18.05 10.89
CA GLN A 39 -12.86 18.68 10.14
C GLN A 39 -11.78 19.27 11.05
N GLU A 40 -11.97 19.23 12.37
CA GLU A 40 -10.98 19.73 13.33
C GLU A 40 -10.03 18.61 13.74
N PRO A 41 -8.77 18.91 14.10
CA PRO A 41 -7.87 17.89 14.60
C PRO A 41 -8.38 17.32 15.93
N SER A 42 -8.12 16.04 16.15
CA SER A 42 -8.42 15.40 17.44
C SER A 42 -7.42 15.87 18.50
N LEU A 43 -7.92 16.36 19.64
CA LEU A 43 -7.06 16.75 20.76
C LEU A 43 -6.51 15.51 21.47
N PRO A 44 -5.25 15.54 21.96
CA PRO A 44 -4.69 14.44 22.75
C PRO A 44 -5.60 14.05 23.92
N GLY A 45 -5.95 12.77 24.03
CA GLY A 45 -6.77 12.23 25.10
C GLY A 45 -8.29 12.30 24.87
N GLN A 46 -8.77 12.80 23.73
CA GLN A 46 -10.17 12.68 23.33
C GLN A 46 -10.42 11.39 22.55
N SER A 47 -11.45 10.62 22.95
CA SER A 47 -11.94 9.49 22.17
C SER A 47 -12.62 9.99 20.89
N GLY A 48 -12.11 9.54 19.74
CA GLY A 48 -12.29 10.16 18.43
C GLY A 48 -13.72 10.23 17.90
N THR A 49 -14.08 11.44 17.48
CA THR A 49 -15.09 11.73 16.44
C THR A 49 -14.65 12.87 15.52
N ASN A 50 -13.48 13.48 15.74
CA ASN A 50 -13.00 14.61 14.94
C ASN A 50 -12.14 14.10 13.77
N GLY A 51 -11.56 14.98 12.96
CA GLY A 51 -10.82 14.64 11.73
C GLY A 51 -9.43 14.03 11.94
N TRP A 52 -9.20 13.38 13.08
CA TRP A 52 -7.96 12.73 13.51
C TRP A 52 -6.74 13.66 13.48
N TRP A 53 -5.58 13.16 13.04
CA TRP A 53 -4.30 13.84 13.21
C TRP A 53 -3.97 14.81 12.07
N ASN A 54 -4.54 14.70 10.87
CA ASN A 54 -4.27 15.61 9.75
C ASN A 54 -5.51 15.87 8.89
N PRO A 55 -6.54 16.54 9.43
CA PRO A 55 -7.78 16.77 8.68
C PRO A 55 -7.54 17.58 7.39
N GLU A 56 -6.62 18.53 7.42
CA GLU A 56 -6.30 19.43 6.30
C GLU A 56 -5.14 18.93 5.43
N GLY A 57 -4.83 17.63 5.46
CA GLY A 57 -3.77 17.04 4.63
C GLY A 57 -4.00 17.18 3.12
N GLY A 58 -2.95 17.56 2.37
CA GLY A 58 -2.98 17.73 0.92
C GLY A 58 -2.67 16.48 0.10
N ALA A 59 -2.44 15.34 0.77
CA ALA A 59 -2.07 14.05 0.18
C ALA A 59 -0.77 14.07 -0.65
N VAL A 60 0.11 15.05 -0.44
CA VAL A 60 1.44 15.18 -1.05
C VAL A 60 2.35 14.09 -0.53
N PHE A 61 3.03 13.41 -1.45
CA PHE A 61 4.19 12.57 -1.17
C PHE A 61 5.45 13.29 -1.64
N ASP A 62 6.54 13.25 -0.86
CA ASP A 62 7.84 13.83 -1.26
C ASP A 62 9.03 13.09 -0.65
N PHE A 63 10.18 13.11 -1.35
CA PHE A 63 11.45 12.60 -0.83
C PHE A 63 12.13 13.70 0.00
N ARG A 64 12.59 13.37 1.21
CA ARG A 64 13.22 14.30 2.15
C ARG A 64 14.56 13.75 2.60
N ASP A 65 15.63 14.53 2.39
CA ASP A 65 16.99 14.16 2.80
C ASP A 65 17.44 12.76 2.30
N CYS A 66 16.87 12.31 1.17
CA CYS A 66 17.25 11.05 0.57
C CYS A 66 18.57 11.20 -0.19
N THR A 67 19.49 10.26 0.03
CA THR A 67 20.80 10.24 -0.64
C THR A 67 21.15 8.82 -1.08
N VAL A 68 21.87 8.70 -2.20
CA VAL A 68 22.44 7.43 -2.63
C VAL A 68 23.54 7.02 -1.66
N LYS A 69 23.44 5.82 -1.08
CA LYS A 69 24.34 5.32 -0.03
C LYS A 69 25.40 4.38 -0.57
N GLN A 70 24.99 3.46 -1.42
CA GLN A 70 25.84 2.39 -1.91
C GLN A 70 25.39 1.97 -3.32
N ILE A 71 26.32 1.46 -4.11
CA ILE A 71 26.06 0.74 -5.35
C ILE A 71 26.65 -0.66 -5.27
N PHE A 72 26.02 -1.60 -5.97
CA PHE A 72 26.43 -2.99 -6.12
C PHE A 72 26.64 -3.29 -7.60
N LEU A 73 27.82 -3.78 -7.94
CA LEU A 73 28.28 -3.94 -9.31
C LEU A 73 28.10 -5.39 -9.81
N PRO A 74 28.08 -5.62 -11.13
CA PRO A 74 27.89 -6.96 -11.71
C PRO A 74 28.91 -8.01 -11.25
N ASP A 75 30.11 -7.58 -10.88
CA ASP A 75 31.19 -8.44 -10.37
C ASP A 75 31.03 -8.86 -8.90
N GLY A 76 29.99 -8.37 -8.21
CA GLY A 76 29.71 -8.69 -6.81
C GLY A 76 30.35 -7.73 -5.80
N THR A 77 31.03 -6.68 -6.28
CA THR A 77 31.60 -5.67 -5.40
C THR A 77 30.57 -4.60 -5.02
N THR A 78 30.73 -4.05 -3.81
CA THR A 78 29.99 -2.87 -3.35
C THR A 78 30.92 -1.65 -3.33
N GLN A 79 30.36 -0.48 -3.64
CA GLN A 79 31.04 0.81 -3.55
C GLN A 79 30.16 1.78 -2.77
N ALA A 80 30.77 2.53 -1.87
CA ALA A 80 30.07 3.43 -0.94
C ALA A 80 30.80 4.77 -0.76
N ASN A 81 31.90 4.99 -1.48
CA ASN A 81 32.65 6.24 -1.46
C ASN A 81 32.40 7.04 -2.74
N ALA A 82 32.10 8.33 -2.61
CA ALA A 82 31.89 9.24 -3.74
C ALA A 82 33.10 9.37 -4.70
N ALA A 83 34.30 8.97 -4.27
CA ALA A 83 35.47 8.88 -5.13
C ALA A 83 35.42 7.70 -6.11
N GLU A 84 34.58 6.68 -5.86
CA GLU A 84 34.44 5.48 -6.68
C GLU A 84 33.45 5.70 -7.83
N ASP A 85 32.34 6.36 -7.57
CA ASP A 85 31.36 6.78 -8.58
C ASP A 85 30.64 8.06 -8.15
N ILE A 86 30.46 9.00 -9.10
CA ILE A 86 29.84 10.31 -8.85
C ILE A 86 28.41 10.22 -8.31
N ILE A 87 27.69 9.11 -8.55
CA ILE A 87 26.32 8.94 -8.07
C ILE A 87 26.23 8.78 -6.54
N ILE A 88 27.29 8.30 -5.90
CA ILE A 88 27.29 8.03 -4.45
C ILE A 88 27.27 9.35 -3.68
N GLY A 89 26.39 9.44 -2.68
CA GLY A 89 26.16 10.64 -1.88
C GLY A 89 25.25 11.68 -2.53
N GLN A 90 24.79 11.46 -3.77
CA GLN A 90 23.93 12.40 -4.47
C GLN A 90 22.49 12.37 -3.96
N ALA A 91 21.81 13.51 -4.08
CA ALA A 91 20.46 13.69 -3.58
C ALA A 91 19.45 12.96 -4.47
N VAL A 92 18.55 12.20 -3.83
CA VAL A 92 17.34 11.65 -4.44
C VAL A 92 16.19 12.57 -4.08
N VAL A 93 15.66 13.24 -5.09
CA VAL A 93 14.66 14.30 -4.92
C VAL A 93 13.48 14.06 -5.84
N GLY A 94 12.38 14.74 -5.57
CA GLY A 94 11.20 14.66 -6.40
C GLY A 94 11.19 15.60 -7.61
N ALA A 95 9.99 15.92 -8.08
CA ALA A 95 9.78 16.72 -9.28
C ALA A 95 10.23 18.18 -9.11
N GLU A 96 10.60 18.83 -10.22
CA GLU A 96 10.89 20.26 -10.23
C GLU A 96 9.63 21.07 -10.52
N GLY A 97 9.40 22.13 -9.73
CA GLY A 97 8.32 23.08 -9.96
C GLY A 97 6.90 22.55 -9.71
N ARG A 98 6.74 21.33 -9.20
CA ARG A 98 5.44 20.72 -8.86
C ARG A 98 5.57 19.73 -7.69
N PRO A 99 4.47 19.34 -7.02
CA PRO A 99 4.49 18.26 -6.05
C PRO A 99 5.08 16.97 -6.65
N THR A 100 5.86 16.27 -5.85
CA THR A 100 6.60 15.06 -6.24
C THR A 100 5.66 13.92 -6.62
N GLY A 101 4.66 13.66 -5.79
CA GLY A 101 3.55 12.75 -6.08
C GLY A 101 2.45 12.87 -5.03
N LYS A 102 1.57 11.87 -5.01
CA LYS A 102 0.48 11.78 -4.04
C LYS A 102 0.46 10.43 -3.34
N MET A 103 0.00 10.40 -2.09
CA MET A 103 -0.30 9.17 -1.36
C MET A 103 -1.76 9.19 -0.93
N VAL A 104 -2.51 8.13 -1.23
CA VAL A 104 -3.92 8.01 -0.83
C VAL A 104 -4.25 6.56 -0.51
N ASP A 105 -5.17 6.35 0.44
CA ASP A 105 -5.76 5.05 0.71
C ASP A 105 -6.68 4.61 -0.44
N LEU A 106 -7.08 3.34 -0.44
CA LEU A 106 -8.06 2.84 -1.40
C LEU A 106 -9.48 3.31 -1.04
N ASP A 107 -9.84 3.19 0.23
CA ASP A 107 -11.18 3.38 0.78
C ASP A 107 -11.10 3.34 2.33
N PRO A 108 -12.03 3.97 3.09
CA PRO A 108 -12.05 3.87 4.56
C PRO A 108 -12.11 2.43 5.09
N ASP A 109 -12.68 1.49 4.34
CA ASP A 109 -12.71 0.07 4.71
C ASP A 109 -11.48 -0.72 4.21
N ALA A 110 -10.54 -0.06 3.51
CA ALA A 110 -9.35 -0.64 2.90
C ALA A 110 -8.07 0.23 3.08
N GLN A 111 -7.89 0.80 4.27
CA GLN A 111 -6.76 1.70 4.61
C GLN A 111 -5.37 1.05 4.59
N MET A 112 -5.28 -0.28 4.52
CA MET A 112 -4.00 -1.02 4.46
C MET A 112 -3.41 -1.10 3.05
N TYR A 113 -3.99 -0.41 2.07
CA TYR A 113 -3.59 -0.46 0.66
C TYR A 113 -3.22 0.91 0.10
N SER A 114 -2.59 1.77 0.92
CA SER A 114 -2.18 3.11 0.50
C SER A 114 -1.27 3.06 -0.73
N ALA A 115 -1.58 3.89 -1.71
CA ALA A 115 -0.94 3.90 -3.01
C ALA A 115 -0.18 5.19 -3.27
N LEU A 116 1.00 5.05 -3.86
CA LEU A 116 1.76 6.14 -4.46
C LEU A 116 1.26 6.40 -5.87
N TRP A 117 0.98 7.67 -6.16
CA TRP A 117 0.50 8.13 -7.46
C TRP A 117 1.39 9.21 -8.02
N CYS A 118 1.67 9.09 -9.32
CA CYS A 118 2.29 10.16 -10.13
C CYS A 118 3.66 10.62 -9.58
N VAL A 119 4.37 9.73 -8.86
CA VAL A 119 5.64 10.08 -8.20
C VAL A 119 6.73 10.19 -9.26
N GLN A 120 7.40 11.33 -9.32
CA GLN A 120 8.63 11.47 -10.10
C GLN A 120 9.85 11.43 -9.17
N LEU A 121 10.87 10.68 -9.59
CA LEU A 121 12.15 10.60 -8.91
C LEU A 121 13.23 11.22 -9.79
N ARG A 122 14.14 11.98 -9.18
CA ARG A 122 15.35 12.51 -9.80
C ARG A 122 16.55 12.22 -8.91
N ILE A 123 17.69 11.97 -9.52
CA ILE A 123 18.99 12.02 -8.85
C ILE A 123 19.78 13.17 -9.46
N CYS A 124 20.27 14.06 -8.61
CA CYS A 124 20.97 15.27 -9.04
C CYS A 124 22.32 15.37 -8.34
N THR A 125 23.31 15.96 -9.02
CA THR A 125 24.60 16.31 -8.40
C THR A 125 24.40 17.33 -7.29
N ALA A 126 25.41 17.52 -6.44
CA ALA A 126 25.40 18.59 -5.42
C ALA A 126 25.20 20.01 -6.00
N ASN A 127 25.51 20.23 -7.28
CA ASN A 127 25.28 21.50 -7.97
C ASN A 127 23.88 21.62 -8.58
N GLY A 128 23.06 20.57 -8.50
CA GLY A 128 21.72 20.51 -9.08
C GLY A 128 21.66 19.94 -10.51
N ASP A 129 22.80 19.51 -11.07
CA ASP A 129 22.83 18.92 -12.41
C ASP A 129 22.15 17.54 -12.42
N LEU A 130 21.36 17.26 -13.45
CA LEU A 130 20.62 16.00 -13.53
C LEU A 130 21.55 14.83 -13.85
N LEU A 131 21.49 13.76 -13.03
CA LEU A 131 22.06 12.45 -13.34
C LEU A 131 21.01 11.59 -14.05
N PHE A 132 19.84 11.38 -13.45
CA PHE A 132 18.69 10.84 -14.17
C PHE A 132 17.37 11.23 -13.49
N LYS A 133 16.27 11.11 -14.24
CA LYS A 133 14.90 11.19 -13.70
C LYS A 133 13.98 10.16 -14.37
N GLY A 134 12.85 9.88 -13.73
CA GLY A 134 11.75 9.12 -14.31
C GLY A 134 10.54 9.09 -13.40
N ASP A 135 9.45 8.53 -13.91
CA ASP A 135 8.16 8.45 -13.22
C ASP A 135 7.95 7.04 -12.67
N ILE A 136 7.71 6.93 -11.36
CA ILE A 136 7.36 5.68 -10.70
C ILE A 136 5.90 5.37 -11.04
N SER A 137 5.67 4.19 -11.62
CA SER A 137 4.31 3.70 -11.88
C SER A 137 3.55 3.50 -10.57
N THR A 138 2.24 3.74 -10.59
CA THR A 138 1.39 3.62 -9.40
C THR A 138 1.59 2.26 -8.71
N THR A 139 1.81 2.29 -7.40
CA THR A 139 1.96 1.08 -6.59
C THR A 139 1.33 1.27 -5.22
N SER A 140 0.73 0.20 -4.70
CA SER A 140 0.12 0.17 -3.37
C SER A 140 1.04 -0.53 -2.37
N PHE A 141 0.79 -0.31 -1.08
CA PHE A 141 1.47 -1.07 -0.03
C PHE A 141 1.31 -2.57 -0.26
N ARG A 142 2.42 -3.26 -0.10
CA ARG A 142 2.50 -4.71 -0.07
C ARG A 142 3.35 -5.15 1.11
N ASP A 143 3.16 -6.40 1.55
CA ASP A 143 3.96 -7.03 2.59
C ASP A 143 4.06 -6.19 3.88
N ILE A 144 2.92 -5.61 4.30
CA ILE A 144 2.83 -4.85 5.54
C ILE A 144 3.10 -5.79 6.71
N GLN A 145 4.06 -5.41 7.55
CA GLN A 145 4.49 -6.25 8.65
C GLN A 145 4.91 -5.42 9.87
N PRO A 146 4.77 -5.98 11.09
CA PRO A 146 5.38 -5.39 12.27
C PRO A 146 6.88 -5.26 12.11
N ARG A 147 7.39 -4.03 12.23
CA ARG A 147 8.82 -3.75 12.06
C ARG A 147 9.44 -3.13 13.30
N GLN A 148 8.74 -2.20 13.94
CA GLN A 148 9.15 -1.64 15.22
C GLN A 148 8.61 -2.54 16.36
N LEU A 149 9.47 -3.42 16.86
CA LEU A 149 9.13 -4.44 17.85
C LEU A 149 9.46 -4.02 19.29
N ALA A 150 10.12 -2.87 19.46
CA ALA A 150 10.38 -2.22 20.74
C ALA A 150 10.12 -0.71 20.62
N GLY A 151 9.82 -0.02 21.73
CA GLY A 151 9.76 1.45 21.74
C GLY A 151 8.56 2.11 21.01
N ALA A 152 7.55 1.35 20.59
CA ALA A 152 6.45 1.76 19.70
C ALA A 152 5.50 2.88 20.19
N LYS A 153 5.83 3.63 21.25
CA LYS A 153 4.95 4.66 21.82
C LYS A 153 5.16 6.07 21.24
N ILE A 154 6.27 6.34 20.56
CA ILE A 154 6.67 7.72 20.24
C ILE A 154 6.08 8.21 18.90
N ASN A 155 6.12 7.40 17.83
CA ASN A 155 5.67 7.81 16.49
C ASN A 155 4.24 7.34 16.11
N GLY A 156 3.72 6.31 16.79
CA GLY A 156 2.34 5.80 16.62
C GLY A 156 2.13 4.79 15.49
N GLN A 157 3.14 4.53 14.64
CA GLN A 157 3.08 3.51 13.57
C GLN A 157 4.20 2.46 13.72
N PRO A 158 3.91 1.25 14.23
CA PRO A 158 4.92 0.21 14.37
C PRO A 158 5.08 -0.69 13.14
N LEU A 159 4.24 -0.53 12.12
CA LEU A 159 4.30 -1.32 10.89
C LEU A 159 5.25 -0.67 9.87
N GLY A 160 5.87 -1.51 9.06
CA GLY A 160 6.53 -1.13 7.81
C GLY A 160 5.82 -1.79 6.63
N ALA A 161 6.05 -1.29 5.43
CA ALA A 161 5.47 -1.81 4.20
C ALA A 161 6.49 -1.82 3.07
N THR A 162 6.06 -2.25 1.89
CA THR A 162 6.86 -2.23 0.67
C THR A 162 6.07 -1.59 -0.49
N TRP A 163 6.72 -0.70 -1.22
CA TRP A 163 6.29 -0.19 -2.53
C TRP A 163 7.28 -0.67 -3.59
N THR A 164 6.92 -1.69 -4.34
CA THR A 164 7.70 -2.19 -5.47
C THR A 164 7.04 -1.73 -6.77
N SER A 165 7.80 -1.11 -7.67
CA SER A 165 7.27 -0.58 -8.93
C SER A 165 8.35 -0.44 -10.00
N VAL A 166 7.98 -0.03 -11.21
CA VAL A 166 8.92 0.37 -12.26
C VAL A 166 9.03 1.90 -12.37
N ILE A 167 10.23 2.37 -12.67
CA ILE A 167 10.49 3.72 -13.15
C ILE A 167 10.37 3.70 -14.68
N THR A 168 9.54 4.60 -15.21
CA THR A 168 9.25 4.79 -16.63
C THR A 168 9.63 6.21 -17.05
N ASN A 169 9.49 6.54 -18.35
CA ASN A 169 9.79 7.88 -18.88
C ASN A 169 11.19 8.37 -18.50
N ILE A 170 12.17 7.47 -18.57
CA ILE A 170 13.51 7.71 -18.06
C ILE A 170 14.22 8.75 -18.94
N VAL A 171 14.79 9.76 -18.28
CA VAL A 171 15.70 10.73 -18.90
C VAL A 171 17.03 10.66 -18.19
N TRP A 172 18.06 10.25 -18.94
CA TRP A 172 19.46 10.29 -18.52
C TRP A 172 19.98 11.72 -18.73
N GLY A 173 20.46 12.38 -17.67
CA GLY A 173 20.98 13.74 -17.75
C GLY A 173 22.40 13.80 -18.31
N GLU A 174 22.91 15.01 -18.55
CA GLU A 174 24.25 15.23 -19.15
C GLU A 174 25.38 14.66 -18.29
N MET A 175 25.18 14.59 -16.96
CA MET A 175 26.17 14.02 -16.03
C MET A 175 26.09 12.49 -15.93
N ALA A 176 25.08 11.84 -16.50
CA ALA A 176 24.90 10.38 -16.41
C ALA A 176 26.12 9.61 -16.93
N ASP A 177 26.69 10.08 -18.04
CA ASP A 177 27.85 9.46 -18.68
C ASP A 177 29.15 9.63 -17.88
N GLN A 178 29.14 10.36 -16.77
CA GLN A 178 30.28 10.39 -15.83
C GLN A 178 30.21 9.26 -14.79
N SER A 179 29.02 8.71 -14.52
CA SER A 179 28.83 7.57 -13.63
C SER A 179 29.01 6.24 -14.38
N ALA A 180 30.02 5.45 -13.99
CA ALA A 180 30.23 4.12 -14.56
C ALA A 180 29.08 3.18 -14.20
N PHE A 181 28.53 3.34 -12.99
CA PHE A 181 27.33 2.66 -12.56
C PHE A 181 26.14 2.96 -13.47
N LEU A 182 25.82 4.23 -13.74
CA LEU A 182 24.66 4.58 -14.58
C LEU A 182 24.80 4.09 -16.01
N ARG A 183 26.00 4.15 -16.60
CA ARG A 183 26.27 3.56 -17.92
C ARG A 183 25.99 2.06 -17.92
N THR A 184 26.41 1.35 -16.87
CA THR A 184 26.18 -0.09 -16.72
C THR A 184 24.70 -0.41 -16.51
N LEU A 185 24.00 0.35 -15.67
CA LEU A 185 22.58 0.20 -15.41
C LEU A 185 21.75 0.41 -16.69
N ARG A 186 22.05 1.49 -17.43
CA ARG A 186 21.42 1.79 -18.72
C ARG A 186 21.65 0.68 -19.75
N ALA A 187 22.84 0.07 -19.78
CA ALA A 187 23.15 -1.03 -20.69
C ALA A 187 22.53 -2.37 -20.28
N THR A 188 22.23 -2.55 -18.99
CA THR A 188 21.70 -3.81 -18.45
C THR A 188 20.17 -3.85 -18.52
N THR A 189 19.52 -2.71 -18.31
CA THR A 189 18.06 -2.63 -18.25
C THR A 189 17.42 -2.77 -19.63
N GLN A 190 16.19 -3.31 -19.66
CA GLN A 190 15.41 -3.55 -20.87
C GLN A 190 14.11 -2.72 -20.86
N GLY A 191 13.49 -2.56 -22.03
CA GLY A 191 12.18 -1.92 -22.17
C GLY A 191 12.09 -0.46 -21.69
N ASP A 192 13.21 0.26 -21.63
CA ASP A 192 13.33 1.65 -21.12
C ASP A 192 12.69 1.85 -19.74
N LYS A 193 12.83 0.84 -18.87
CA LYS A 193 12.35 0.86 -17.48
C LYS A 193 13.51 0.62 -16.51
N LEU A 194 13.30 0.95 -15.23
CA LEU A 194 14.14 0.47 -14.13
C LEU A 194 13.24 -0.15 -13.07
N ALA A 195 13.74 -1.13 -12.34
CA ALA A 195 13.05 -1.67 -11.18
C ALA A 195 13.36 -0.80 -9.95
N ILE A 196 12.34 -0.43 -9.17
CA ILE A 196 12.48 0.21 -7.88
C ILE A 196 11.74 -0.57 -6.78
N ASN A 197 12.38 -0.71 -5.62
CA ASN A 197 11.76 -1.15 -4.38
C ASN A 197 11.95 -0.07 -3.31
N MET A 198 10.92 0.21 -2.52
CA MET A 198 10.97 1.18 -1.43
C MET A 198 10.29 0.62 -0.17
N ASN A 199 10.99 0.67 0.95
CA ASN A 199 10.58 0.11 2.25
C ASN A 199 10.33 1.23 3.27
N PRO A 200 9.11 1.83 3.32
CA PRO A 200 8.74 2.84 4.30
C PRO A 200 8.51 2.27 5.69
N PHE A 201 8.83 3.05 6.72
CA PHE A 201 8.55 2.74 8.13
C PHE A 201 8.66 3.98 9.02
N GLY A 202 8.38 3.84 10.32
CA GLY A 202 8.70 4.90 11.29
C GLY A 202 7.91 6.20 11.09
N TYR A 203 6.68 6.11 10.59
CA TYR A 203 5.87 7.30 10.29
C TYR A 203 5.35 7.98 11.56
N TYR A 204 5.34 9.31 11.58
CA TYR A 204 4.96 10.15 12.73
C TYR A 204 3.62 10.87 12.53
N TYR A 205 2.66 10.56 13.39
CA TYR A 205 1.34 11.23 13.44
C TYR A 205 1.29 12.41 14.42
N ASN A 206 2.29 12.57 15.29
CA ASN A 206 2.27 13.51 16.41
C ASN A 206 2.80 14.90 16.00
N HIS A 207 1.98 15.93 16.14
CA HIS A 207 2.33 17.34 15.85
C HIS A 207 3.38 17.94 16.77
N ASN A 208 3.60 17.36 17.95
CA ASN A 208 4.54 17.90 18.93
C ASN A 208 5.99 17.52 18.65
N GLU A 209 6.24 16.77 17.57
CA GLU A 209 7.56 16.28 17.20
C GLU A 209 7.99 16.89 15.87
N GLY A 210 9.26 17.24 15.74
CA GLY A 210 9.83 17.86 14.53
C GLY A 210 9.81 16.96 13.28
N ARG A 211 9.23 15.75 13.39
CA ARG A 211 9.08 14.77 12.31
C ARG A 211 7.62 14.53 11.92
N PHE A 212 6.67 15.35 12.36
CA PHE A 212 5.28 15.25 11.94
C PHE A 212 5.15 15.09 10.43
N SER A 213 4.37 14.09 9.99
CA SER A 213 4.13 13.76 8.58
C SER A 213 5.34 13.16 7.84
N LEU A 214 6.45 12.90 8.56
CA LEU A 214 7.62 12.20 8.02
C LEU A 214 7.61 10.73 8.44
N GLY A 215 8.13 9.88 7.57
CA GLY A 215 8.59 8.53 7.89
C GLY A 215 9.95 8.26 7.25
N ARG A 216 10.60 7.17 7.65
CA ARG A 216 11.87 6.74 7.08
C ARG A 216 11.63 5.93 5.81
N LEU A 217 12.49 6.12 4.81
CA LEU A 217 12.45 5.42 3.52
C LEU A 217 13.81 4.82 3.20
N MET A 218 13.81 3.55 2.79
CA MET A 218 14.97 2.91 2.17
C MET A 218 14.55 2.38 0.81
N GLY A 219 15.31 2.68 -0.23
CA GLY A 219 14.98 2.23 -1.57
C GLY A 219 16.17 1.61 -2.29
N SER A 220 15.84 0.79 -3.28
CA SER A 220 16.80 0.16 -4.18
C SER A 220 16.33 0.31 -5.62
N ILE A 221 17.25 0.67 -6.52
CA ILE A 221 16.98 0.77 -7.95
C ILE A 221 17.95 -0.16 -8.68
N GLY A 222 17.40 -1.03 -9.53
CA GLY A 222 18.14 -1.99 -10.34
C GLY A 222 17.57 -2.09 -11.76
N PRO A 223 18.07 -3.02 -12.59
CA PRO A 223 17.56 -3.20 -13.94
C PRO A 223 16.13 -3.74 -13.92
N TYR A 224 15.41 -3.52 -15.03
CA TYR A 224 14.19 -4.21 -15.37
C TYR A 224 14.46 -5.19 -16.52
N PHE A 225 13.91 -6.40 -16.44
CA PHE A 225 13.90 -7.36 -17.53
C PHE A 225 12.48 -7.57 -18.07
N GLU A 226 12.37 -7.73 -19.39
CA GLU A 226 11.07 -7.89 -20.05
C GLU A 226 10.34 -9.16 -19.59
N GLY A 227 9.01 -9.06 -19.50
CA GLY A 227 8.14 -10.17 -19.11
C GLY A 227 8.05 -10.42 -17.60
N GLU A 228 8.86 -9.73 -16.79
CA GLU A 228 8.76 -9.85 -15.34
C GLU A 228 7.54 -9.07 -14.77
N PRO A 229 7.02 -9.46 -13.59
CA PRO A 229 6.03 -8.67 -12.84
C PRO A 229 6.53 -7.26 -12.54
N ILE A 230 5.61 -6.34 -12.20
CA ILE A 230 5.86 -4.90 -11.98
C ILE A 230 5.80 -4.51 -10.49
N THR A 231 4.99 -5.21 -9.67
CA THR A 231 4.71 -4.84 -8.27
C THR A 231 5.31 -5.79 -7.23
N PHE A 232 6.08 -6.78 -7.66
CA PHE A 232 6.86 -7.66 -6.80
C PHE A 232 8.00 -8.31 -7.60
N SER A 233 9.10 -8.68 -6.94
CA SER A 233 10.23 -9.34 -7.61
C SER A 233 9.93 -10.83 -7.87
N PRO A 234 10.27 -11.38 -9.06
CA PRO A 234 10.23 -12.81 -9.35
C PRO A 234 11.35 -13.52 -8.57
N SER A 235 11.18 -13.55 -7.25
CA SER A 235 12.19 -13.89 -6.25
C SER A 235 11.63 -14.95 -5.32
N ARG A 236 12.53 -15.64 -4.62
CA ARG A 236 12.18 -16.58 -3.56
C ARG A 236 11.93 -15.80 -2.27
N ARG A 237 11.25 -16.41 -1.30
CA ARG A 237 10.80 -15.71 -0.09
C ARG A 237 11.10 -16.50 1.17
N LEU A 238 11.53 -15.80 2.21
CA LEU A 238 11.62 -16.29 3.58
C LEU A 238 10.38 -15.82 4.34
N TYR A 239 9.78 -16.75 5.08
CA TYR A 239 8.65 -16.52 5.97
C TYR A 239 9.10 -16.72 7.41
N GLY A 240 8.86 -15.71 8.24
CA GLY A 240 9.21 -15.74 9.66
C GLY A 240 8.43 -16.83 10.38
N ILE A 241 9.14 -17.69 11.11
CA ILE A 241 8.53 -18.78 11.90
C ILE A 241 8.88 -18.70 13.39
N TYR A 242 9.56 -17.63 13.79
CA TYR A 242 9.97 -17.38 15.16
C TYR A 242 9.30 -16.11 15.72
N MET A 243 8.60 -16.27 16.84
CA MET A 243 7.89 -15.16 17.51
C MET A 243 8.78 -14.42 18.49
N ALA A 244 8.66 -13.09 18.51
CA ALA A 244 9.25 -12.23 19.53
C ALA A 244 8.61 -12.49 20.90
N PRO A 245 9.38 -12.97 21.92
CA PRO A 245 8.82 -13.38 23.20
C PRO A 245 8.00 -12.30 23.91
N ASN A 246 8.43 -11.03 23.81
CA ASN A 246 7.82 -9.92 24.53
C ASN A 246 6.79 -9.13 23.72
N ALA A 247 6.71 -9.35 22.40
CA ALA A 247 5.88 -8.55 21.51
C ALA A 247 4.76 -9.35 20.83
N GLN A 248 4.73 -10.68 20.98
CA GLN A 248 3.79 -11.59 20.28
C GLN A 248 3.69 -11.29 18.77
N ARG A 249 4.82 -10.91 18.18
CA ARG A 249 4.95 -10.54 16.76
C ARG A 249 6.04 -11.38 16.13
N THR A 250 5.86 -11.76 14.88
CA THR A 250 6.84 -12.56 14.13
C THR A 250 8.05 -11.71 13.77
N TYR A 251 9.25 -12.23 14.02
CA TYR A 251 10.48 -11.65 13.50
C TYR A 251 10.65 -12.04 12.02
N PHE A 252 11.13 -11.12 11.19
CA PHE A 252 11.42 -11.37 9.78
C PHE A 252 10.21 -11.96 9.02
N SER A 253 9.03 -11.34 9.16
CA SER A 253 7.77 -11.93 8.68
C SER A 253 7.85 -12.30 7.20
N VAL A 254 8.35 -11.39 6.36
CA VAL A 254 8.56 -11.64 4.94
C VAL A 254 9.87 -10.99 4.48
N THR A 255 10.74 -11.78 3.85
CA THR A 255 11.95 -11.30 3.16
C THR A 255 12.04 -11.89 1.76
N ASN A 256 12.33 -11.06 0.76
CA ASN A 256 12.57 -11.51 -0.61
C ASN A 256 14.07 -11.81 -0.80
N PHE A 257 14.39 -12.82 -1.61
CA PHE A 257 15.76 -13.14 -1.96
C PHE A 257 15.89 -13.70 -3.38
N LEU A 258 17.03 -13.43 -3.98
CA LEU A 258 17.41 -13.82 -5.33
C LEU A 258 18.56 -14.83 -5.27
N VAL A 259 18.47 -15.88 -6.09
CA VAL A 259 19.56 -16.85 -6.30
C VAL A 259 20.00 -16.75 -7.75
N GLU A 260 21.20 -16.21 -7.98
CA GLU A 260 21.81 -16.10 -9.30
C GLU A 260 22.74 -17.31 -9.52
N GLN A 261 22.21 -18.37 -10.14
CA GLN A 261 22.93 -19.64 -10.36
C GLN A 261 24.26 -19.44 -11.10
N ASP A 262 24.23 -18.66 -12.18
CA ASP A 262 25.42 -18.42 -13.03
C ASP A 262 26.47 -17.54 -12.35
N LYS A 263 26.05 -16.69 -11.42
CA LYS A 263 26.94 -15.83 -10.63
C LYS A 263 27.41 -16.48 -9.33
N LYS A 264 26.86 -17.66 -8.99
CA LYS A 264 27.07 -18.32 -7.69
C LYS A 264 26.82 -17.37 -6.53
N ARG A 265 25.69 -16.65 -6.60
CA ARG A 265 25.34 -15.58 -5.67
C ARG A 265 23.95 -15.77 -5.07
N VAL A 266 23.81 -15.42 -3.80
CA VAL A 266 22.52 -15.20 -3.14
C VAL A 266 22.44 -13.77 -2.62
N SER A 267 21.35 -13.06 -2.90
CA SER A 267 21.08 -11.72 -2.36
C SER A 267 19.74 -11.72 -1.62
N ALA A 268 19.72 -11.25 -0.37
CA ALA A 268 18.50 -11.21 0.46
C ALA A 268 18.21 -9.79 0.95
N ASP A 269 16.94 -9.37 0.86
CA ASP A 269 16.45 -8.05 1.29
C ASP A 269 15.74 -8.15 2.64
N PHE A 270 16.46 -7.74 3.69
CA PHE A 270 15.93 -7.57 5.04
C PHE A 270 15.42 -6.16 5.29
N GLY A 271 15.39 -5.29 4.27
CA GLY A 271 15.00 -3.90 4.40
C GLY A 271 13.59 -3.72 4.96
N ALA A 272 12.63 -4.54 4.52
CA ALA A 272 11.26 -4.49 5.05
C ALA A 272 11.07 -5.20 6.41
N SER A 273 11.98 -6.10 6.79
CA SER A 273 11.73 -7.11 7.81
C SER A 273 12.69 -7.06 9.01
N MET A 274 13.81 -6.34 8.89
CA MET A 274 14.78 -6.15 9.96
C MET A 274 14.15 -5.38 11.12
N PRO A 275 14.14 -5.95 12.35
CA PRO A 275 13.55 -5.29 13.52
C PRO A 275 14.28 -4.00 13.89
N VAL A 276 13.50 -2.96 14.17
CA VAL A 276 14.02 -1.67 14.64
C VAL A 276 13.42 -1.30 16.00
N SER A 277 14.16 -0.53 16.80
CA SER A 277 13.70 -0.05 18.11
C SER A 277 13.04 1.33 18.09
N ASP A 278 13.21 2.07 17.00
CA ASP A 278 12.69 3.42 16.82
C ASP A 278 12.33 3.68 15.35
N ALA A 279 11.78 4.87 15.11
CA ALA A 279 11.39 5.32 13.78
C ALA A 279 12.57 5.77 12.90
N GLU A 280 13.77 5.92 13.47
CA GLU A 280 14.97 6.30 12.73
C GLU A 280 15.61 5.10 12.05
N GLY A 281 15.37 3.89 12.58
CA GLY A 281 15.87 2.63 12.04
C GLY A 281 16.95 1.98 12.89
N THR A 282 17.10 2.36 14.16
CA THR A 282 18.12 1.77 15.03
C THR A 282 17.87 0.28 15.21
N VAL A 283 18.89 -0.53 14.89
CA VAL A 283 18.88 -1.98 15.07
C VAL A 283 19.47 -2.34 16.43
N THR A 284 18.61 -2.65 17.40
CA THR A 284 19.03 -3.15 18.73
C THR A 284 18.95 -4.67 18.85
N TYR A 285 18.43 -5.33 17.82
CA TYR A 285 18.25 -6.78 17.78
C TYR A 285 19.61 -7.49 17.69
N ASN A 286 20.19 -7.95 18.79
CA ASN A 286 21.56 -8.48 18.80
C ASN A 286 21.60 -10.02 18.75
N GLN A 287 21.42 -10.61 17.57
CA GLN A 287 21.53 -12.05 17.32
C GLN A 287 22.56 -12.36 16.23
N ASP A 288 23.23 -13.49 16.32
CA ASP A 288 24.14 -13.95 15.27
C ASP A 288 23.35 -14.59 14.12
N LEU A 289 22.82 -13.75 13.24
CA LEU A 289 22.00 -14.18 12.11
C LEU A 289 22.87 -14.69 10.96
N ARG A 290 22.53 -15.87 10.44
CA ARG A 290 23.21 -16.50 9.31
C ARG A 290 22.21 -16.97 8.27
N LEU A 291 22.59 -16.85 7.00
CA LEU A 291 21.91 -17.56 5.92
C LEU A 291 22.48 -18.97 5.81
N ALA A 292 21.60 -19.94 5.59
CA ALA A 292 21.97 -21.32 5.33
C ALA A 292 20.98 -21.95 4.33
N VAL A 293 21.42 -22.97 3.61
CA VAL A 293 20.51 -23.83 2.83
C VAL A 293 20.28 -25.13 3.60
N SER A 294 19.02 -25.55 3.72
CA SER A 294 18.68 -26.78 4.42
C SER A 294 18.93 -28.00 3.53
N LYS A 295 19.45 -29.09 4.10
CA LYS A 295 19.55 -30.39 3.43
C LYS A 295 18.30 -31.26 3.66
N VAL A 296 17.44 -30.88 4.60
CA VAL A 296 16.23 -31.63 4.96
C VAL A 296 15.01 -30.70 4.98
N PRO A 297 13.81 -31.15 4.56
CA PRO A 297 12.62 -30.29 4.54
C PRO A 297 12.28 -29.71 5.93
N GLN A 298 11.98 -28.41 5.97
CA GLN A 298 11.57 -27.66 7.15
C GLN A 298 10.10 -27.27 7.04
N ALA A 299 9.27 -27.85 7.90
CA ALA A 299 7.82 -27.61 7.92
C ALA A 299 7.36 -26.68 9.04
N GLY A 300 8.30 -26.01 9.73
CA GLY A 300 7.96 -25.13 10.84
C GLY A 300 7.05 -23.96 10.44
N PHE A 301 6.19 -23.53 11.34
CA PHE A 301 5.29 -22.37 11.17
C PHE A 301 4.96 -21.76 12.54
N VAL A 302 4.56 -20.48 12.53
CA VAL A 302 4.16 -19.77 13.75
C VAL A 302 2.86 -20.37 14.30
N SER A 303 2.86 -20.75 15.57
CA SER A 303 1.64 -21.12 16.29
C SER A 303 1.72 -20.69 17.75
N GLU A 304 0.57 -20.59 18.42
CA GLU A 304 0.49 -20.27 19.86
C GLU A 304 1.22 -21.29 20.75
N TYR A 305 1.45 -22.51 20.25
CA TYR A 305 2.04 -23.61 21.02
C TYR A 305 3.51 -23.88 20.67
N THR A 306 3.93 -23.56 19.45
CA THR A 306 5.30 -23.83 18.97
C THR A 306 6.00 -22.53 18.63
N HIS A 307 6.93 -22.15 19.51
CA HIS A 307 7.61 -20.86 19.46
C HIS A 307 8.96 -20.89 18.71
N ALA A 308 9.53 -22.07 18.52
CA ALA A 308 10.85 -22.24 17.89
C ALA A 308 10.98 -23.62 17.25
N TYR A 309 11.69 -23.65 16.12
CA TYR A 309 12.14 -24.86 15.44
C TYR A 309 13.66 -24.84 15.38
N TYR A 310 14.28 -26.02 15.37
CA TYR A 310 15.73 -26.16 15.43
C TYR A 310 16.24 -27.04 14.30
N ILE A 311 17.47 -26.77 13.87
CA ILE A 311 18.19 -27.54 12.85
C ILE A 311 19.62 -27.83 13.33
N LEU A 312 20.10 -29.02 12.99
CA LEU A 312 21.47 -29.45 13.27
C LEU A 312 22.45 -28.88 12.23
N PRO A 313 23.71 -28.58 12.61
CA PRO A 313 24.71 -28.10 11.66
C PRO A 313 24.94 -29.03 10.47
N GLU A 314 24.90 -30.35 10.66
CA GLU A 314 25.07 -31.35 9.61
C GLU A 314 23.94 -31.35 8.56
N ASP A 315 22.73 -30.93 8.97
CA ASP A 315 21.51 -30.87 8.16
C ASP A 315 21.39 -29.56 7.35
N MET A 316 22.42 -28.71 7.35
CA MET A 316 22.45 -27.49 6.54
C MET A 316 23.84 -27.23 5.96
N ILE A 317 23.90 -26.28 5.02
CA ILE A 317 25.14 -25.68 4.54
C ILE A 317 25.05 -24.19 4.86
N GLU A 318 25.95 -23.71 5.72
CA GLU A 318 26.04 -22.27 6.03
C GLU A 318 26.51 -21.50 4.78
N ILE A 319 25.84 -20.39 4.49
CA ILE A 319 26.16 -19.48 3.38
C ILE A 319 27.01 -18.32 3.90
N GLY A 320 26.57 -17.71 5.01
CA GLY A 320 27.34 -16.66 5.67
C GLY A 320 26.53 -15.85 6.69
N THR A 321 27.25 -15.02 7.43
CA THR A 321 26.74 -14.20 8.53
C THR A 321 26.28 -12.82 8.05
N LEU A 322 25.21 -12.29 8.65
CA LEU A 322 24.80 -10.90 8.46
C LEU A 322 25.63 -9.99 9.38
N GLU A 323 26.40 -9.08 8.81
CA GLU A 323 27.36 -8.20 9.53
C GLU A 323 26.73 -6.97 10.19
N TYR A 324 25.42 -6.97 10.43
CA TYR A 324 24.70 -5.81 10.96
C TYR A 324 25.04 -5.47 12.42
N ARG A 325 25.66 -6.41 13.16
CA ARG A 325 26.05 -6.21 14.57
C ARG A 325 27.30 -5.37 14.73
N SER A 326 28.15 -5.30 13.71
CA SER A 326 29.43 -4.57 13.76
C SER A 326 29.29 -3.12 13.28
N ASP A 327 28.19 -2.80 12.58
CA ASP A 327 27.92 -1.47 12.04
C ASP A 327 26.49 -1.01 12.40
N PRO A 328 26.32 -0.01 13.29
CA PRO A 328 25.00 0.50 13.66
C PRO A 328 24.26 1.16 12.49
N GLU A 329 24.98 1.62 11.46
CA GLU A 329 24.41 2.23 10.26
C GLU A 329 24.13 1.20 9.16
N TRP A 330 24.41 -0.09 9.39
CA TRP A 330 24.31 -1.15 8.37
C TRP A 330 22.98 -1.11 7.62
N LEU A 331 21.86 -0.99 8.35
CA LEU A 331 20.53 -0.99 7.75
C LEU A 331 20.33 0.21 6.82
N ILE A 332 20.74 1.40 7.26
CA ILE A 332 20.58 2.65 6.50
C ILE A 332 21.60 2.75 5.36
N GLN A 333 22.77 2.15 5.50
CA GLN A 333 23.83 2.18 4.49
C GLN A 333 23.59 1.15 3.36
N THR A 334 23.07 -0.03 3.70
CA THR A 334 22.85 -1.14 2.75
C THR A 334 21.40 -1.29 2.30
N GLY A 335 20.47 -0.56 2.93
CA GLY A 335 19.03 -0.75 2.76
C GLY A 335 18.53 -2.09 3.33
N GLY A 336 19.37 -2.79 4.10
CA GLY A 336 19.12 -4.14 4.60
C GLY A 336 19.37 -5.25 3.59
N ILE A 337 19.97 -4.94 2.43
CA ILE A 337 20.27 -5.93 1.39
C ILE A 337 21.68 -6.50 1.60
N VAL A 338 21.79 -7.82 1.72
CA VAL A 338 23.07 -8.54 1.81
C VAL A 338 23.24 -9.46 0.61
N SER A 339 24.46 -9.56 0.10
CA SER A 339 24.84 -10.45 -1.01
C SER A 339 26.03 -11.32 -0.61
N PHE A 340 25.93 -12.62 -0.92
CA PHE A 340 27.01 -13.59 -0.75
C PHE A 340 27.40 -14.12 -2.13
N ASP A 341 28.65 -13.88 -2.50
CA ASP A 341 29.25 -14.18 -3.80
C ASP A 341 30.21 -15.37 -3.74
N ASN A 342 30.59 -15.89 -4.92
CA ASN A 342 31.56 -16.98 -5.05
C ASN A 342 31.20 -18.24 -4.25
N LEU A 343 29.90 -18.53 -4.16
CA LEU A 343 29.41 -19.67 -3.40
C LEU A 343 29.91 -21.00 -3.98
N PRO A 344 30.28 -21.98 -3.13
CA PRO A 344 30.69 -23.30 -3.59
C PRO A 344 29.63 -23.99 -4.44
N ASP A 345 30.06 -24.84 -5.39
CA ASP A 345 29.15 -25.60 -6.25
C ASP A 345 28.19 -26.49 -5.45
N GLU A 346 28.64 -27.07 -4.33
CA GLU A 346 27.79 -27.84 -3.42
C GLU A 346 26.64 -27.01 -2.85
N THR A 347 26.92 -25.79 -2.39
CA THR A 347 25.93 -24.85 -1.87
C THR A 347 24.92 -24.47 -2.96
N MET A 348 25.41 -24.13 -4.16
CA MET A 348 24.55 -23.75 -5.28
C MET A 348 23.69 -24.90 -5.79
N ASN A 349 24.24 -26.11 -5.88
CA ASN A 349 23.51 -27.32 -6.26
C ASN A 349 22.41 -27.65 -5.24
N THR A 350 22.69 -27.49 -3.94
CA THR A 350 21.69 -27.69 -2.88
C THR A 350 20.59 -26.63 -2.97
N LEU A 351 20.96 -25.35 -3.13
CA LEU A 351 19.99 -24.24 -3.24
C LEU A 351 19.03 -24.38 -4.43
N ARG A 352 19.36 -25.16 -5.47
CA ARG A 352 18.46 -25.32 -6.63
C ARG A 352 17.08 -25.87 -6.26
N ASN A 353 17.00 -26.76 -5.27
CA ASN A 353 15.76 -27.47 -4.93
C ASN A 353 15.49 -27.56 -3.43
N ASN A 354 16.20 -26.76 -2.63
CA ASN A 354 16.09 -26.80 -1.18
C ASN A 354 15.89 -25.41 -0.59
N GLN A 355 15.24 -25.37 0.57
CA GLN A 355 14.88 -24.15 1.29
C GLN A 355 16.10 -23.35 1.73
N LEU A 356 16.05 -22.04 1.49
CA LEU A 356 16.87 -21.09 2.23
C LEU A 356 16.30 -20.92 3.65
N LEU A 357 17.20 -20.78 4.63
CA LEU A 357 16.91 -20.53 6.03
C LEU A 357 17.63 -19.26 6.49
N LEU A 358 16.95 -18.51 7.36
CA LEU A 358 17.59 -17.58 8.29
C LEU A 358 17.66 -18.27 9.64
N VAL A 359 18.87 -18.39 10.17
CA VAL A 359 19.12 -19.11 11.43
C VAL A 359 19.93 -18.27 12.41
N ALA A 360 19.84 -18.63 13.69
CA ALA A 360 20.73 -18.13 14.73
C ALA A 360 21.21 -19.28 15.64
N PRO A 361 22.44 -19.25 16.17
CA PRO A 361 22.87 -20.22 17.18
C PRO A 361 21.90 -20.27 18.36
N SER A 362 21.46 -21.47 18.74
CA SER A 362 20.49 -21.64 19.82
C SER A 362 21.15 -21.50 21.19
N THR A 363 20.57 -20.67 22.05
CA THR A 363 20.98 -20.54 23.46
C THR A 363 20.24 -21.53 24.38
N THR A 364 19.09 -22.05 23.94
CA THR A 364 18.25 -23.01 24.69
C THR A 364 18.58 -24.46 24.37
N MET A 365 19.15 -24.72 23.19
CA MET A 365 19.55 -26.04 22.73
C MET A 365 20.97 -25.97 22.13
N PRO A 366 22.02 -26.04 22.98
CA PRO A 366 23.40 -25.95 22.51
C PRO A 366 23.73 -26.96 21.39
N GLY A 367 24.54 -26.52 20.42
CA GLY A 367 24.88 -27.34 19.25
C GLY A 367 23.84 -27.31 18.12
N HIS A 368 22.68 -26.69 18.33
CA HIS A 368 21.67 -26.48 17.30
C HIS A 368 21.59 -25.01 16.89
N PHE A 369 20.97 -24.78 15.74
CA PHE A 369 20.52 -23.47 15.31
C PHE A 369 19.00 -23.37 15.46
N VAL A 370 18.50 -22.23 15.93
CA VAL A 370 17.08 -21.89 15.84
C VAL A 370 16.78 -21.35 14.45
N ILE A 371 15.67 -21.80 13.86
CA ILE A 371 15.19 -21.32 12.56
C ILE A 371 14.34 -20.08 12.79
N MET A 372 14.83 -18.93 12.33
CA MET A 372 14.17 -17.64 12.44
C MET A 372 13.12 -17.47 11.34
N ALA A 373 13.50 -17.82 10.11
CA ALA A 373 12.65 -17.80 8.94
C ALA A 373 13.05 -18.93 7.98
N ARG A 374 12.10 -19.41 7.19
CA ARG A 374 12.33 -20.41 6.16
C ARG A 374 11.57 -20.08 4.89
N GLU A 375 12.04 -20.60 3.77
CA GLU A 375 11.25 -20.63 2.55
C GLU A 375 10.11 -21.64 2.60
N ALA A 376 9.13 -21.53 1.70
CA ALA A 376 8.10 -22.54 1.48
C ALA A 376 8.69 -23.96 1.34
N ILE A 377 7.99 -24.98 1.86
CA ILE A 377 8.43 -26.39 1.88
C ILE A 377 8.81 -26.86 0.48
N ASP A 378 7.97 -26.54 -0.50
CA ASP A 378 8.15 -26.92 -1.91
C ASP A 378 8.76 -25.79 -2.77
N GLY A 379 9.23 -24.71 -2.14
CA GLY A 379 9.82 -23.56 -2.84
C GLY A 379 8.82 -22.73 -3.66
N LEU A 380 7.52 -22.93 -3.44
CA LEU A 380 6.44 -22.30 -4.20
C LEU A 380 6.20 -20.86 -3.76
N VAL A 381 6.06 -19.99 -4.75
CA VAL A 381 5.61 -18.59 -4.58
C VAL A 381 4.58 -18.31 -5.67
N ALA A 382 3.37 -17.92 -5.31
CA ALA A 382 2.37 -17.42 -6.25
C ALA A 382 1.88 -16.05 -5.82
N ARG A 383 1.86 -15.09 -6.77
CA ARG A 383 1.45 -13.70 -6.50
C ARG A 383 0.70 -13.10 -7.69
N ALA A 384 -0.35 -12.34 -7.38
CA ALA A 384 -0.96 -11.39 -8.30
C ALA A 384 -0.06 -10.14 -8.41
N ASP A 385 0.08 -9.61 -9.63
CA ASP A 385 0.79 -8.37 -9.89
C ASP A 385 -0.12 -7.16 -9.60
N ASN A 386 -1.17 -6.98 -10.40
CA ASN A 386 -2.14 -5.91 -10.19
C ASN A 386 -3.16 -6.31 -9.10
N PHE A 387 -2.88 -5.97 -7.84
CA PHE A 387 -3.63 -6.48 -6.68
C PHE A 387 -4.53 -5.45 -5.98
N VAL A 388 -4.42 -4.17 -6.33
CA VAL A 388 -5.31 -3.11 -5.85
C VAL A 388 -5.96 -2.46 -7.04
N LEU A 389 -7.27 -2.61 -7.16
CA LEU A 389 -8.02 -2.31 -8.38
C LEU A 389 -9.16 -1.35 -8.07
N ARG A 390 -9.44 -0.46 -9.03
CA ARG A 390 -10.61 0.41 -9.07
C ARG A 390 -11.37 0.10 -10.35
N LEU A 391 -12.65 -0.27 -10.23
CA LEU A 391 -13.48 -0.65 -11.35
C LEU A 391 -14.81 0.12 -11.33
N ASP A 392 -15.25 0.54 -12.52
CA ASP A 392 -16.61 0.97 -12.78
C ASP A 392 -17.44 -0.21 -13.34
N THR A 393 -18.76 -0.04 -13.41
CA THR A 393 -19.66 -1.00 -14.05
C THR A 393 -19.27 -1.28 -15.51
N ASP A 394 -19.33 -2.55 -15.90
CA ASP A 394 -18.95 -3.11 -17.20
C ASP A 394 -17.46 -2.93 -17.56
N GLN A 395 -16.67 -2.32 -16.68
CA GLN A 395 -15.23 -2.21 -16.86
C GLN A 395 -14.58 -3.56 -16.58
N SER A 396 -13.70 -3.96 -17.50
CA SER A 396 -12.92 -5.19 -17.37
C SER A 396 -11.42 -4.85 -17.29
N THR A 397 -10.71 -5.52 -16.38
CA THR A 397 -9.24 -5.41 -16.24
C THR A 397 -8.60 -6.79 -16.17
N GLN A 398 -7.34 -6.87 -16.60
CA GLN A 398 -6.55 -8.09 -16.50
C GLN A 398 -5.76 -8.11 -15.20
N VAL A 399 -5.95 -9.19 -14.44
CA VAL A 399 -5.12 -9.50 -13.27
C VAL A 399 -4.11 -10.55 -13.67
N ASP A 400 -2.84 -10.17 -13.65
CA ASP A 400 -1.74 -11.07 -13.92
C ASP A 400 -1.35 -11.80 -12.62
N PHE A 401 -1.27 -13.12 -12.68
CA PHE A 401 -0.70 -13.95 -11.63
C PHE A 401 0.58 -14.60 -12.14
N TYR A 402 1.54 -14.77 -11.25
CA TYR A 402 2.76 -15.52 -11.53
C TYR A 402 2.97 -16.57 -10.44
N ALA A 403 3.38 -17.76 -10.86
CA ALA A 403 3.82 -18.84 -9.99
C ALA A 403 5.28 -19.20 -10.29
N TYR A 404 6.06 -19.36 -9.23
CA TYR A 404 7.46 -19.76 -9.27
C TYR A 404 7.69 -20.93 -8.34
N GLN A 405 8.64 -21.80 -8.69
CA GLN A 405 9.19 -22.81 -7.82
C GLN A 405 10.71 -22.64 -7.77
N TRP A 406 11.26 -22.46 -6.57
CA TRP A 406 12.70 -22.23 -6.37
C TRP A 406 13.26 -21.05 -7.18
N GLY A 407 12.42 -20.04 -7.44
CA GLY A 407 12.78 -18.85 -8.23
C GLY A 407 12.71 -19.06 -9.76
N VAL A 408 12.26 -20.22 -10.23
CA VAL A 408 12.05 -20.52 -11.65
C VAL A 408 10.56 -20.46 -11.97
N PRO A 409 10.13 -19.89 -13.10
CA PRO A 409 8.72 -19.90 -13.49
C PRO A 409 8.13 -21.31 -13.53
N LEU A 410 6.96 -21.50 -12.92
CA LEU A 410 6.31 -22.80 -12.77
C LEU A 410 5.12 -22.92 -13.75
N PRO A 411 5.24 -23.68 -14.86
CA PRO A 411 4.16 -23.85 -15.82
C PRO A 411 3.11 -24.85 -15.35
N LYS A 412 1.86 -24.65 -15.81
CA LYS A 412 0.69 -25.50 -15.52
C LYS A 412 0.34 -25.61 -14.03
N GLU A 413 0.78 -24.66 -13.21
CA GLU A 413 0.39 -24.58 -11.80
C GLU A 413 -1.05 -24.08 -11.71
N GLY A 414 -1.85 -24.78 -10.90
CA GLY A 414 -3.25 -24.40 -10.66
C GLY A 414 -3.33 -23.25 -9.65
N ILE A 415 -3.96 -22.14 -10.05
CA ILE A 415 -4.26 -21.02 -9.15
C ILE A 415 -5.76 -20.99 -8.91
N ASN A 416 -6.14 -21.18 -7.64
CA ASN A 416 -7.51 -21.09 -7.17
C ASN A 416 -7.77 -19.64 -6.73
N VAL A 417 -8.80 -19.02 -7.28
CA VAL A 417 -9.20 -17.64 -6.98
C VAL A 417 -10.64 -17.65 -6.49
N THR A 418 -10.90 -17.07 -5.32
CA THR A 418 -12.21 -17.13 -4.66
C THR A 418 -12.57 -15.77 -4.07
N LEU A 419 -13.83 -15.36 -4.26
CA LEU A 419 -14.36 -14.18 -3.58
C LEU A 419 -14.56 -14.52 -2.09
N ASP A 420 -14.03 -13.69 -1.20
CA ASP A 420 -14.21 -13.88 0.23
C ASP A 420 -15.70 -13.74 0.62
N PRO A 421 -16.18 -14.48 1.63
CA PRO A 421 -17.54 -14.35 2.10
C PRO A 421 -17.88 -12.90 2.48
N PRO A 422 -19.15 -12.47 2.32
CA PRO A 422 -19.58 -11.14 2.74
C PRO A 422 -19.43 -10.97 4.25
N THR A 423 -18.92 -9.81 4.67
CA THR A 423 -18.80 -9.48 6.09
C THR A 423 -20.11 -8.90 6.59
N ALA A 424 -20.41 -9.11 7.88
CA ALA A 424 -21.64 -8.60 8.47
C ALA A 424 -21.55 -7.08 8.70
N ASN A 425 -22.69 -6.41 8.57
CA ASN A 425 -22.80 -5.03 9.02
C ASN A 425 -22.51 -4.92 10.52
N THR A 426 -21.76 -3.89 10.93
CA THR A 426 -21.33 -3.69 12.32
C THR A 426 -22.15 -2.58 12.97
N PRO A 427 -23.02 -2.90 13.95
CA PRO A 427 -23.80 -1.91 14.69
C PRO A 427 -22.92 -1.09 15.62
N LEU A 428 -23.20 0.21 15.69
CA LEU A 428 -22.45 1.17 16.50
C LEU A 428 -23.29 1.66 17.68
N GLY A 429 -22.62 2.01 18.78
CA GLY A 429 -23.26 2.49 20.00
C GLY A 429 -23.85 3.90 19.87
N PRO A 430 -24.68 4.34 20.82
CA PRO A 430 -25.43 5.61 20.77
C PRO A 430 -24.57 6.89 20.72
N ASN A 431 -23.27 6.76 21.02
CA ASN A 431 -22.33 7.88 20.99
C ASN A 431 -21.79 8.16 19.58
N ASN A 432 -21.92 7.21 18.65
CA ASN A 432 -21.47 7.39 17.28
C ASN A 432 -22.54 8.18 16.46
N PRO A 433 -22.14 9.05 15.52
CA PRO A 433 -23.07 9.75 14.63
C PRO A 433 -23.85 8.82 13.69
N ILE A 434 -23.33 7.64 13.38
CA ILE A 434 -24.01 6.62 12.56
C ILE A 434 -24.37 5.40 13.41
N SER A 435 -25.39 4.66 12.98
CA SER A 435 -25.87 3.47 13.70
C SER A 435 -25.22 2.17 13.24
N ILE A 436 -24.60 2.17 12.06
CA ILE A 436 -24.08 0.97 11.41
C ILE A 436 -22.96 1.31 10.42
N VAL A 437 -21.91 0.49 10.41
CA VAL A 437 -20.93 0.39 9.30
C VAL A 437 -21.34 -0.81 8.44
N TYR A 438 -21.35 -0.63 7.13
CA TYR A 438 -21.76 -1.69 6.20
C TYR A 438 -20.63 -2.67 5.94
N GLY A 439 -20.99 -3.93 5.70
CA GLY A 439 -20.03 -4.99 5.36
C GLY A 439 -19.54 -4.94 3.90
N ASN A 440 -18.49 -5.71 3.64
CA ASN A 440 -17.78 -5.84 2.37
C ASN A 440 -18.20 -7.10 1.61
N ASN A 441 -17.70 -7.24 0.37
CA ASN A 441 -17.94 -8.35 -0.56
C ASN A 441 -19.43 -8.59 -0.91
N PHE A 442 -20.26 -7.55 -0.82
CA PHE A 442 -21.68 -7.64 -1.12
C PHE A 442 -22.16 -6.51 -2.05
N PRO A 443 -22.91 -6.81 -3.13
CA PRO A 443 -23.43 -8.11 -3.52
C PRO A 443 -22.39 -9.03 -4.16
N ALA A 444 -22.48 -10.35 -3.96
CA ALA A 444 -21.44 -11.29 -4.40
C ALA A 444 -21.26 -11.35 -5.93
N ASP A 445 -22.34 -11.07 -6.68
CA ASP A 445 -22.35 -10.96 -8.13
C ASP A 445 -21.91 -9.58 -8.64
N GLY A 446 -21.40 -8.69 -7.78
CA GLY A 446 -20.80 -7.43 -8.19
C GLY A 446 -19.51 -7.62 -9.01
N LEU A 447 -18.87 -8.78 -8.94
CA LEU A 447 -17.69 -9.10 -9.74
C LEU A 447 -17.90 -10.38 -10.55
N THR A 448 -17.28 -10.46 -11.72
CA THR A 448 -17.23 -11.67 -12.55
C THR A 448 -15.79 -11.97 -12.94
N PHE A 449 -15.37 -13.22 -12.71
CA PHE A 449 -14.05 -13.73 -13.03
C PHE A 449 -14.03 -15.27 -13.04
N ASP A 450 -13.01 -15.85 -13.67
CA ASP A 450 -12.75 -17.29 -13.64
C ASP A 450 -11.95 -17.68 -12.40
N GLY A 451 -12.52 -18.51 -11.53
CA GLY A 451 -11.90 -18.90 -10.25
C GLY A 451 -10.84 -20.00 -10.32
N GLN A 452 -10.59 -20.57 -11.50
CA GLN A 452 -9.70 -21.70 -11.72
C GLN A 452 -8.79 -21.41 -12.92
N LEU A 453 -7.51 -21.22 -12.65
CA LEU A 453 -6.54 -20.75 -13.62
C LEU A 453 -5.35 -21.70 -13.69
N ALA A 454 -4.63 -21.71 -14.81
CA ALA A 454 -3.40 -22.47 -14.97
C ALA A 454 -2.31 -21.64 -15.65
N THR A 455 -1.10 -21.66 -15.10
CA THR A 455 0.03 -20.89 -15.64
C THR A 455 0.55 -21.41 -16.98
N ASP A 456 1.07 -20.50 -17.79
CA ASP A 456 1.72 -20.76 -19.07
C ASP A 456 3.21 -21.15 -18.91
N GLY A 457 3.94 -21.24 -20.03
CA GLY A 457 5.37 -21.58 -20.03
C GLY A 457 6.27 -20.59 -19.26
N ASN A 458 5.80 -19.37 -19.01
CA ASN A 458 6.49 -18.33 -18.26
C ASN A 458 5.99 -18.26 -16.80
N GLY A 459 5.26 -19.28 -16.33
CA GLY A 459 4.67 -19.28 -15.00
C GLY A 459 3.60 -18.20 -14.81
N LYS A 460 3.06 -17.64 -15.90
CA LYS A 460 2.09 -16.53 -15.86
C LYS A 460 0.69 -17.03 -16.22
N VAL A 461 -0.35 -16.48 -15.60
CA VAL A 461 -1.73 -16.58 -16.09
C VAL A 461 -2.45 -15.26 -15.92
N GLN A 462 -3.39 -14.96 -16.81
CA GLN A 462 -4.20 -13.74 -16.76
C GLN A 462 -5.64 -14.11 -16.46
N MET A 463 -6.24 -13.39 -15.51
CA MET A 463 -7.66 -13.48 -15.20
C MET A 463 -8.35 -12.19 -15.63
N GLN A 464 -9.36 -12.30 -16.47
CA GLN A 464 -10.24 -11.18 -16.74
C GLN A 464 -11.14 -10.99 -15.50
N LEU A 465 -11.06 -9.81 -14.89
CA LEU A 465 -11.96 -9.38 -13.84
C LEU A 465 -12.86 -8.27 -14.37
N THR A 466 -14.17 -8.46 -14.24
CA THR A 466 -15.19 -7.50 -14.69
C THR A 466 -16.02 -7.01 -13.50
N GLY A 467 -16.19 -5.69 -13.41
CA GLY A 467 -17.12 -5.06 -12.47
C GLY A 467 -18.54 -5.05 -13.01
N ASN A 468 -19.50 -5.51 -12.22
CA ASN A 468 -20.92 -5.47 -12.55
C ASN A 468 -21.61 -4.27 -11.89
N ALA A 469 -22.86 -4.01 -12.26
CA ALA A 469 -23.64 -2.94 -11.67
C ALA A 469 -23.95 -3.24 -10.18
N ILE A 470 -23.63 -2.28 -9.31
CA ILE A 470 -24.06 -2.26 -7.91
C ILE A 470 -24.72 -0.90 -7.62
N HIS A 471 -25.68 -0.86 -6.70
CA HIS A 471 -26.51 0.34 -6.50
C HIS A 471 -26.44 0.89 -5.08
N SER A 472 -25.25 1.23 -4.59
CA SER A 472 -24.99 1.78 -3.25
C SER A 472 -25.25 0.80 -2.10
N PRO A 473 -24.51 -0.33 -2.04
CA PRO A 473 -24.62 -1.30 -0.95
C PRO A 473 -24.21 -0.71 0.42
N ARG A 474 -23.38 0.35 0.41
CA ARG A 474 -22.92 1.06 1.62
C ARG A 474 -23.66 2.38 1.88
N VAL A 475 -24.74 2.65 1.13
CA VAL A 475 -25.74 3.73 1.30
C VAL A 475 -25.22 5.17 1.24
N TYR A 476 -24.21 5.53 2.03
CA TYR A 476 -23.60 6.86 2.09
C TYR A 476 -22.12 6.86 1.71
N ILE A 477 -21.51 5.69 1.49
CA ILE A 477 -20.16 5.55 0.92
C ILE A 477 -20.32 4.99 -0.50
N ASP A 478 -19.61 5.59 -1.45
CA ASP A 478 -19.68 5.19 -2.85
C ASP A 478 -19.02 3.84 -3.09
N GLY A 479 -19.73 2.95 -3.78
CA GLY A 479 -19.23 1.65 -4.19
C GLY A 479 -19.11 0.63 -3.06
N GLN A 480 -18.27 -0.38 -3.30
CA GLN A 480 -18.04 -1.51 -2.41
C GLN A 480 -16.59 -2.02 -2.51
N ILE A 481 -16.07 -2.51 -1.39
CA ILE A 481 -14.80 -3.23 -1.32
C ILE A 481 -15.04 -4.73 -1.45
N TYR A 482 -14.31 -5.34 -2.37
CA TYR A 482 -14.24 -6.77 -2.57
C TYR A 482 -12.82 -7.28 -2.30
N ASN A 483 -12.70 -8.31 -1.48
CA ASN A 483 -11.48 -9.07 -1.24
C ASN A 483 -11.60 -10.41 -1.97
N ILE A 484 -10.62 -10.69 -2.83
CA ILE A 484 -10.52 -11.94 -3.57
C ILE A 484 -9.24 -12.63 -3.09
N THR A 485 -9.39 -13.79 -2.46
CA THR A 485 -8.27 -14.60 -2.01
C THR A 485 -7.80 -15.52 -3.14
N TYR A 486 -6.49 -15.71 -3.27
CA TYR A 486 -5.91 -16.69 -4.19
C TYR A 486 -4.80 -17.52 -3.56
N GLN A 487 -4.63 -18.75 -4.06
CA GLN A 487 -3.61 -19.68 -3.60
C GLN A 487 -3.30 -20.74 -4.66
N THR A 488 -2.11 -21.35 -4.54
CA THR A 488 -1.74 -22.57 -5.27
C THR A 488 -2.54 -23.78 -4.77
N ALA A 489 -2.40 -24.92 -5.44
CA ALA A 489 -3.09 -26.16 -5.01
C ALA A 489 -2.62 -26.66 -3.63
N THR A 490 -1.35 -26.41 -3.28
CA THR A 490 -0.74 -26.82 -2.01
C THR A 490 -0.27 -25.58 -1.25
N PRO A 491 -1.11 -25.00 -0.37
CA PRO A 491 -0.70 -23.87 0.45
C PRO A 491 0.30 -24.32 1.52
N ASP A 492 1.30 -23.48 1.76
CA ASP A 492 2.27 -23.72 2.82
C ASP A 492 1.77 -23.11 4.15
N PRO A 493 1.84 -23.83 5.28
CA PRO A 493 1.32 -23.36 6.56
C PRO A 493 2.06 -22.15 7.16
N ALA A 494 3.25 -21.79 6.67
CA ALA A 494 4.02 -20.64 7.19
C ALA A 494 3.52 -19.28 6.68
N PHE A 495 2.65 -19.23 5.66
CA PHE A 495 2.10 -17.96 5.20
C PHE A 495 0.61 -18.05 4.86
N ALA A 496 -0.09 -16.95 5.10
CA ALA A 496 -1.51 -16.83 4.77
C ALA A 496 -1.70 -16.69 3.25
N PRO A 497 -2.87 -17.08 2.71
CA PRO A 497 -3.24 -16.75 1.34
C PRO A 497 -3.08 -15.25 1.05
N GLU A 498 -2.66 -14.92 -0.17
CA GLU A 498 -2.61 -13.54 -0.62
C GLU A 498 -3.96 -13.11 -1.21
N SER A 499 -4.20 -11.80 -1.29
CA SER A 499 -5.46 -11.24 -1.75
C SER A 499 -5.27 -10.16 -2.82
N ILE A 500 -6.34 -9.98 -3.60
CA ILE A 500 -6.59 -8.83 -4.46
C ILE A 500 -7.72 -8.04 -3.79
N VAL A 501 -7.61 -6.71 -3.77
CA VAL A 501 -8.64 -5.81 -3.26
C VAL A 501 -9.16 -4.92 -4.37
N VAL A 502 -10.48 -4.89 -4.51
CA VAL A 502 -11.18 -4.17 -5.57
C VAL A 502 -12.12 -3.18 -4.94
N HIS A 503 -11.97 -1.90 -5.30
CA HIS A 503 -13.01 -0.90 -5.13
C HIS A 503 -13.88 -0.87 -6.39
N LEU A 504 -15.07 -1.47 -6.30
CA LEU A 504 -16.08 -1.41 -7.35
C LEU A 504 -16.99 -0.22 -7.04
N ARG A 505 -17.07 0.75 -7.96
CA ARG A 505 -17.85 1.97 -7.74
C ARG A 505 -19.31 1.77 -8.10
N ASP A 506 -20.20 2.55 -7.48
CA ASP A 506 -21.63 2.44 -7.77
C ASP A 506 -21.93 2.76 -9.23
N TYR A 507 -22.87 2.01 -9.80
CA TYR A 507 -23.42 2.32 -11.11
C TYR A 507 -24.01 3.73 -11.10
N PHE A 508 -23.61 4.52 -12.10
CA PHE A 508 -24.11 5.87 -12.30
C PHE A 508 -24.19 6.15 -13.80
N GLN A 509 -25.36 6.60 -14.27
CA GLN A 509 -25.52 7.03 -15.65
C GLN A 509 -25.01 8.48 -15.80
N ALA A 510 -23.95 8.68 -16.60
CA ALA A 510 -23.40 10.01 -16.85
C ALA A 510 -24.46 10.93 -17.46
N LEU A 511 -24.60 12.15 -16.92
CA LEU A 511 -25.55 13.16 -17.40
C LEU A 511 -24.83 14.22 -18.25
N THR A 512 -25.42 14.54 -19.40
CA THR A 512 -24.86 15.55 -20.33
C THR A 512 -25.28 16.98 -20.01
N THR A 513 -26.40 17.16 -19.32
CA THR A 513 -26.94 18.48 -18.93
C THR A 513 -27.39 18.47 -17.46
N PRO A 514 -26.48 18.19 -16.51
CA PRO A 514 -26.81 18.13 -15.10
C PRO A 514 -27.17 19.50 -14.52
N VAL A 515 -27.99 19.49 -13.47
CA VAL A 515 -28.22 20.65 -12.59
C VAL A 515 -27.49 20.48 -11.27
N TRP A 516 -27.41 21.52 -10.44
CA TRP A 516 -26.72 21.47 -9.15
C TRP A 516 -27.18 20.29 -8.29
N ASP A 517 -28.50 20.06 -8.21
CA ASP A 517 -29.08 18.97 -7.42
C ASP A 517 -28.67 17.57 -7.89
N ASP A 518 -28.20 17.40 -9.13
CA ASP A 518 -27.67 16.11 -9.61
C ASP A 518 -26.28 15.79 -9.05
N ILE A 519 -25.51 16.80 -8.63
CA ILE A 519 -24.13 16.65 -8.13
C ILE A 519 -23.93 17.10 -6.68
N SER A 520 -24.90 17.82 -6.10
CA SER A 520 -24.74 18.53 -4.82
C SER A 520 -24.38 17.61 -3.66
N GLU A 521 -24.95 16.40 -3.61
CA GLU A 521 -24.64 15.40 -2.56
C GLU A 521 -23.17 14.95 -2.61
N ILE A 522 -22.67 14.65 -3.82
CA ILE A 522 -21.26 14.28 -4.05
C ILE A 522 -20.37 15.45 -3.65
N MET A 523 -20.69 16.66 -4.12
CA MET A 523 -19.86 17.83 -3.87
C MET A 523 -19.86 18.25 -2.39
N THR A 524 -20.98 18.09 -1.68
CA THR A 524 -21.06 18.30 -0.22
C THR A 524 -20.25 17.26 0.55
N GLN A 525 -20.32 15.98 0.16
CA GLN A 525 -19.50 14.96 0.80
C GLN A 525 -18.01 15.24 0.61
N TYR A 526 -17.59 15.65 -0.58
CA TYR A 526 -16.19 16.05 -0.81
C TYR A 526 -15.83 17.30 -0.02
N ALA A 527 -16.77 18.24 0.16
CA ALA A 527 -16.54 19.41 0.99
C ALA A 527 -16.26 19.04 2.45
N ASN A 528 -16.99 18.03 2.94
CA ASN A 528 -16.92 17.48 4.29
C ASN A 528 -15.59 16.74 4.52
N LEU A 529 -15.20 15.87 3.59
CA LEU A 529 -14.03 14.99 3.72
C LEU A 529 -12.70 15.70 3.46
N TYR A 530 -12.70 16.81 2.71
CA TYR A 530 -11.47 17.46 2.26
C TYR A 530 -11.45 18.95 2.62
N PRO A 531 -11.32 19.29 3.91
CA PRO A 531 -11.39 20.68 4.36
C PRO A 531 -10.32 21.58 3.72
N ILE A 532 -9.15 21.05 3.35
CA ILE A 532 -8.13 21.82 2.63
C ILE A 532 -8.67 22.44 1.33
N MET A 533 -9.54 21.72 0.62
CA MET A 533 -10.16 22.22 -0.60
C MET A 533 -11.22 23.26 -0.26
N SER A 534 -12.13 22.93 0.66
CA SER A 534 -13.27 23.77 1.00
C SER A 534 -12.89 25.10 1.67
N LYS A 535 -11.86 25.08 2.51
CA LYS A 535 -11.40 26.26 3.27
C LYS A 535 -10.48 27.16 2.45
N TYR A 536 -9.64 26.60 1.57
CA TYR A 536 -8.56 27.36 0.93
C TYR A 536 -8.62 27.46 -0.61
N VAL A 537 -9.41 26.62 -1.29
CA VAL A 537 -9.51 26.62 -2.77
C VAL A 537 -10.88 27.10 -3.24
N ALA A 538 -11.92 26.33 -2.92
CA ALA A 538 -13.32 26.59 -3.24
C ALA A 538 -14.19 25.76 -2.31
N ASN A 539 -15.18 26.37 -1.66
CA ASN A 539 -16.17 25.60 -0.91
C ASN A 539 -16.94 24.69 -1.87
N LEU A 540 -16.63 23.38 -1.82
CA LEU A 540 -17.19 22.42 -2.76
C LEU A 540 -18.70 22.25 -2.57
N ALA A 541 -19.25 22.60 -1.41
CA ALA A 541 -20.70 22.57 -1.15
C ALA A 541 -21.44 23.82 -1.64
N ASP A 542 -20.74 24.83 -2.18
CA ASP A 542 -21.32 26.07 -2.68
C ASP A 542 -21.24 26.15 -4.22
N PRO A 543 -22.37 26.09 -4.95
CA PRO A 543 -22.35 26.15 -6.40
C PRO A 543 -21.77 27.47 -6.93
N GLN A 544 -21.93 28.58 -6.21
CA GLN A 544 -21.38 29.87 -6.65
C GLN A 544 -19.86 29.89 -6.54
N ALA A 545 -19.31 29.40 -5.42
CA ALA A 545 -17.87 29.26 -5.25
C ALA A 545 -17.25 28.37 -6.34
N LEU A 546 -17.92 27.29 -6.72
CA LEU A 546 -17.48 26.44 -7.84
C LEU A 546 -17.53 27.15 -9.20
N ILE A 547 -18.58 27.93 -9.48
CA ILE A 547 -18.68 28.72 -10.71
C ILE A 547 -17.55 29.76 -10.79
N GLU A 548 -17.27 30.45 -9.69
CA GLU A 548 -16.18 31.43 -9.59
C GLU A 548 -14.80 30.78 -9.85
N LYS A 549 -14.60 29.56 -9.34
CA LYS A 549 -13.36 28.78 -9.47
C LYS A 549 -13.39 27.75 -10.61
N LYS A 550 -14.37 27.83 -11.53
CA LYS A 550 -14.62 26.77 -12.52
C LYS A 550 -13.40 26.39 -13.36
N LYS A 551 -12.53 27.34 -13.70
CA LYS A 551 -11.34 27.08 -14.55
C LYS A 551 -10.35 26.14 -13.86
N ILE A 552 -10.07 26.37 -12.57
CA ILE A 552 -9.15 25.51 -11.82
C ILE A 552 -9.79 24.16 -11.49
N MET A 553 -11.10 24.14 -11.23
CA MET A 553 -11.85 22.89 -11.04
C MET A 553 -11.85 22.04 -12.32
N LEU A 554 -12.20 22.61 -13.48
CA LEU A 554 -12.12 21.93 -14.78
C LEU A 554 -10.71 21.41 -15.05
N PHE A 555 -9.68 22.20 -14.74
CA PHE A 555 -8.30 21.76 -14.88
C PHE A 555 -8.04 20.49 -14.04
N ALA A 556 -8.32 20.52 -12.74
CA ALA A 556 -8.04 19.42 -11.81
C ALA A 556 -8.88 18.16 -12.07
N PHE A 557 -10.19 18.29 -12.33
CA PHE A 557 -11.10 17.16 -12.56
C PHE A 557 -10.93 16.50 -13.94
N SER A 558 -10.31 17.18 -14.91
CA SER A 558 -10.12 16.64 -16.27
C SER A 558 -8.79 15.93 -16.50
N ARG A 559 -7.88 15.94 -15.51
CA ARG A 559 -6.57 15.30 -15.68
C ARG A 559 -6.70 13.77 -15.63
N ASP A 560 -5.79 13.10 -16.33
CA ASP A 560 -5.58 11.66 -16.21
C ASP A 560 -5.34 11.28 -14.74
N ILE A 561 -5.80 10.10 -14.31
CA ILE A 561 -5.66 9.65 -12.91
C ILE A 561 -4.18 9.55 -12.47
N ASN A 562 -3.25 9.40 -13.42
CA ASN A 562 -1.80 9.36 -13.20
C ASN A 562 -1.11 10.72 -13.40
N ASP A 563 -1.86 11.83 -13.50
CA ASP A 563 -1.32 13.18 -13.45
C ASP A 563 -1.22 13.67 -11.99
N THR A 564 -0.12 14.32 -11.61
CA THR A 564 0.03 14.92 -10.28
C THR A 564 -0.98 16.02 -9.96
N MET A 565 -1.51 16.68 -10.99
CA MET A 565 -2.53 17.71 -10.87
C MET A 565 -3.95 17.14 -10.93
N HIS A 566 -4.10 15.83 -11.10
CA HIS A 566 -5.37 15.15 -10.86
C HIS A 566 -5.78 15.35 -9.42
N MET A 567 -7.02 15.77 -9.22
CA MET A 567 -7.58 15.96 -7.88
C MET A 567 -7.50 14.64 -7.12
N PRO A 568 -6.65 14.50 -6.08
CA PRO A 568 -6.32 13.18 -5.56
C PRO A 568 -7.50 12.41 -5.00
N VAL A 569 -8.47 13.19 -4.54
CA VAL A 569 -9.66 12.74 -3.83
C VAL A 569 -10.77 12.25 -4.75
N THR A 570 -10.71 12.55 -6.06
CA THR A 570 -11.65 11.99 -7.04
C THR A 570 -11.29 10.60 -7.53
N ARG A 571 -10.24 10.00 -6.99
CA ARG A 571 -9.88 8.61 -7.33
C ARG A 571 -10.90 7.60 -6.85
N ASP A 572 -11.76 7.98 -5.92
CA ASP A 572 -12.85 7.13 -5.41
C ASP A 572 -14.16 7.40 -6.16
N LEU A 573 -14.16 8.34 -7.11
CA LEU A 573 -15.30 8.70 -7.95
C LEU A 573 -15.28 7.90 -9.26
N SER A 574 -16.45 7.40 -9.69
CA SER A 574 -16.59 6.77 -11.00
C SER A 574 -16.41 7.77 -12.13
N ASP A 575 -15.95 7.29 -13.29
CA ASP A 575 -15.76 8.12 -14.47
C ASP A 575 -17.07 8.80 -14.87
N ALA A 576 -18.20 8.10 -14.72
CA ALA A 576 -19.52 8.65 -15.03
C ALA A 576 -19.92 9.82 -14.11
N LYS A 577 -19.66 9.71 -12.79
CA LYS A 577 -19.88 10.81 -11.84
C LYS A 577 -18.92 11.97 -12.11
N ARG A 578 -17.64 11.69 -12.37
CA ARG A 578 -16.63 12.71 -12.72
C ARG A 578 -17.05 13.47 -13.99
N ASN A 579 -17.47 12.75 -15.02
CA ASN A 579 -17.92 13.34 -16.28
C ASN A 579 -19.18 14.20 -16.11
N THR A 580 -20.06 13.82 -15.18
CA THR A 580 -21.24 14.62 -14.82
C THR A 580 -20.85 15.93 -14.13
N ILE A 581 -19.89 15.89 -13.19
CA ILE A 581 -19.33 17.12 -12.58
C ILE A 581 -18.69 18.01 -13.65
N LEU A 582 -17.91 17.44 -14.58
CA LEU A 582 -17.30 18.19 -15.68
C LEU A 582 -18.36 18.80 -16.62
N ALA A 583 -19.44 18.08 -16.92
CA ALA A 583 -20.55 18.60 -17.72
C ALA A 583 -21.22 19.79 -17.03
N TRP A 584 -21.45 19.69 -15.71
CA TRP A 584 -21.99 20.79 -14.91
C TRP A 584 -21.04 22.01 -14.90
N LEU A 585 -19.73 21.81 -14.66
CA LEU A 585 -18.76 22.91 -14.64
C LEU A 585 -18.63 23.65 -15.98
N ASN A 586 -18.84 22.94 -17.10
CA ASN A 586 -18.84 23.54 -18.43
C ASN A 586 -20.10 24.39 -18.70
N ASN A 587 -21.26 23.95 -18.21
CA ASN A 587 -22.54 24.65 -18.36
C ASN A 587 -23.33 24.65 -17.04
N PRO A 588 -22.95 25.49 -16.05
CA PRO A 588 -23.51 25.40 -14.71
C PRO A 588 -24.97 25.82 -14.70
N GLN A 589 -25.83 24.90 -14.27
CA GLN A 589 -27.26 25.13 -14.05
C GLN A 589 -27.55 24.94 -12.55
N ILE A 590 -28.01 26.00 -11.89
CA ILE A 590 -28.31 25.95 -10.45
C ILE A 590 -29.73 25.39 -10.21
N THR A 591 -30.68 25.74 -11.06
CA THR A 591 -32.08 25.33 -10.95
C THR A 591 -32.48 24.42 -12.10
N GLY A 592 -33.41 23.50 -11.84
CA GLY A 592 -34.01 22.61 -12.83
C GLY A 592 -34.57 21.36 -12.17
N SER A 593 -34.92 20.35 -12.97
CA SER A 593 -35.41 19.08 -12.45
C SER A 593 -34.26 18.07 -12.39
N PRO A 594 -33.85 17.58 -11.20
CA PRO A 594 -32.79 16.58 -11.11
C PRO A 594 -33.25 15.25 -11.71
N THR A 595 -32.37 14.62 -12.46
CA THR A 595 -32.59 13.29 -13.07
C THR A 595 -32.07 12.20 -12.14
N HIS A 596 -30.87 12.40 -11.57
CA HIS A 596 -30.15 11.36 -10.84
C HIS A 596 -30.82 10.96 -9.51
N GLN A 597 -31.27 11.93 -8.70
CA GLN A 597 -31.86 11.63 -7.39
C GLN A 597 -33.07 10.69 -7.47
N ARG A 598 -33.84 10.74 -8.56
CA ARG A 598 -35.00 9.86 -8.77
C ARG A 598 -34.57 8.44 -9.14
N GLU A 599 -33.57 8.31 -10.01
CA GLU A 599 -33.05 7.01 -10.46
C GLU A 599 -32.29 6.29 -9.35
N ALA A 600 -31.45 6.99 -8.58
CA ALA A 600 -30.71 6.41 -7.45
C ALA A 600 -31.65 5.85 -6.36
N LEU A 601 -32.76 6.53 -6.06
CA LEU A 601 -33.77 6.03 -5.11
C LEU A 601 -34.49 4.78 -5.62
N GLN A 602 -34.73 4.69 -6.93
CA GLN A 602 -35.36 3.50 -7.53
C GLN A 602 -34.39 2.32 -7.58
N LEU A 603 -33.14 2.55 -7.96
CA LEU A 603 -32.12 1.51 -8.11
C LEU A 603 -31.62 0.98 -6.77
N SER A 604 -31.42 1.84 -5.76
CA SER A 604 -31.04 1.38 -4.41
C SER A 604 -32.08 0.44 -3.78
N ALA A 605 -33.36 0.62 -4.11
CA ALA A 605 -34.43 -0.30 -3.69
C ALA A 605 -34.36 -1.69 -4.35
N THR A 606 -33.56 -1.84 -5.42
CA THR A 606 -33.33 -3.12 -6.11
C THR A 606 -32.11 -3.87 -5.62
N ASN A 607 -31.27 -3.27 -4.78
CA ASN A 607 -30.15 -3.99 -4.17
C ASN A 607 -30.70 -5.20 -3.41
N PRO A 608 -30.08 -6.39 -3.56
CA PRO A 608 -30.35 -7.47 -2.63
C PRO A 608 -30.02 -6.99 -1.21
N THR A 609 -30.75 -7.48 -0.21
CA THR A 609 -30.44 -7.16 1.19
C THR A 609 -29.10 -7.79 1.57
N ALA A 610 -28.20 -6.98 2.14
CA ALA A 610 -26.91 -7.47 2.62
C ALA A 610 -27.09 -8.69 3.55
N PRO A 611 -26.33 -9.79 3.34
CA PRO A 611 -26.34 -10.91 4.25
C PRO A 611 -25.80 -10.44 5.59
N GLY A 612 -26.57 -10.69 6.64
CA GLY A 612 -26.20 -10.31 7.99
C GLY A 612 -26.91 -11.23 8.97
N THR A 613 -26.18 -11.61 10.02
CA THR A 613 -26.79 -12.13 11.23
C THR A 613 -27.77 -11.06 11.74
N ALA A 614 -29.00 -11.44 12.04
CA ALA A 614 -29.97 -10.51 12.62
C ALA A 614 -29.32 -9.80 13.83
N PRO A 615 -29.45 -8.47 13.95
CA PRO A 615 -28.85 -7.75 15.06
C PRO A 615 -29.34 -8.37 16.37
N THR A 616 -28.43 -8.59 17.31
CA THR A 616 -28.83 -8.95 18.67
C THR A 616 -29.79 -7.89 19.21
N LYS A 617 -30.65 -8.25 20.18
CA LYS A 617 -31.60 -7.30 20.78
C LYS A 617 -30.93 -5.96 21.18
N LYS A 618 -29.75 -6.04 21.79
CA LYS A 618 -28.95 -4.88 22.21
C LYS A 618 -28.45 -4.04 21.02
N GLN A 619 -28.04 -4.68 19.93
CA GLN A 619 -27.64 -3.98 18.70
C GLN A 619 -28.85 -3.33 18.01
N ALA A 620 -30.01 -3.99 17.99
CA ALA A 620 -31.25 -3.40 17.49
C ALA A 620 -31.67 -2.18 18.33
N GLU A 621 -31.58 -2.28 19.66
CA GLU A 621 -31.80 -1.15 20.58
C GLU A 621 -30.83 0.01 20.31
N TYR A 622 -29.55 -0.24 20.02
CA TYR A 622 -28.58 0.79 19.65
C TYR A 622 -28.91 1.45 18.31
N ILE A 623 -29.28 0.65 17.30
CA ILE A 623 -29.68 1.16 16.00
C ILE A 623 -30.88 2.11 16.16
N GLU A 624 -31.90 1.69 16.90
CA GLU A 624 -33.08 2.53 17.15
C GLU A 624 -32.77 3.75 18.02
N ALA A 625 -31.89 3.63 19.03
CA ALA A 625 -31.47 4.76 19.85
C ALA A 625 -30.71 5.83 19.03
N VAL A 626 -29.82 5.41 18.12
CA VAL A 626 -29.11 6.32 17.22
C VAL A 626 -30.07 6.94 16.20
N LYS A 627 -30.98 6.15 15.61
CA LYS A 627 -32.03 6.69 14.72
C LYS A 627 -32.91 7.70 15.43
N ALA A 628 -33.30 7.44 16.69
CA ALA A 628 -34.08 8.37 17.50
C ALA A 628 -33.28 9.65 17.75
N LYS A 629 -32.03 9.55 18.20
CA LYS A 629 -31.12 10.69 18.40
C LYS A 629 -30.98 11.55 17.13
N ASN A 630 -30.81 10.91 15.97
CA ASN A 630 -30.60 11.57 14.68
C ASN A 630 -31.92 12.01 14.01
N GLY A 631 -33.06 11.49 14.46
CA GLY A 631 -34.40 11.74 13.92
C GLY A 631 -35.32 12.58 14.82
N SER A 632 -34.85 13.06 15.97
CA SER A 632 -35.64 13.88 16.90
C SER A 632 -34.85 15.10 17.42
N PHE A 633 -34.65 16.08 16.57
CA PHE A 633 -34.89 17.46 17.00
C PHE A 633 -36.24 17.88 16.41
N PRO A 634 -37.38 17.76 17.14
CA PRO A 634 -38.44 18.71 16.88
C PRO A 634 -37.81 20.08 17.08
N GLY A 635 -37.86 20.93 16.05
CA GLY A 635 -37.41 22.32 16.16
C GLY A 635 -37.90 22.89 17.49
N PHE A 636 -37.01 23.58 18.21
CA PHE A 636 -37.42 24.29 19.42
C PHE A 636 -38.70 25.05 19.10
N ARG A 637 -39.74 24.88 19.93
CA ARG A 637 -40.90 25.77 19.86
C ARG A 637 -40.36 27.19 19.96
N ASP A 638 -40.81 28.07 19.08
CA ASP A 638 -40.64 29.50 19.25
C ASP A 638 -41.01 29.83 20.69
N VAL A 639 -40.03 30.32 21.46
CA VAL A 639 -40.28 30.91 22.77
C VAL A 639 -40.62 32.37 22.47
N PRO A 640 -41.90 32.77 22.47
CA PRO A 640 -42.29 34.08 21.98
C PRO A 640 -41.98 35.19 23.00
N ASN A 641 -41.44 34.84 24.18
CA ASN A 641 -41.17 35.80 25.23
C ASN A 641 -40.07 35.33 26.19
N LEU A 642 -38.99 36.11 26.30
CA LEU A 642 -37.76 35.75 27.02
C LEU A 642 -37.79 36.07 28.53
N PHE A 643 -38.94 36.45 29.11
CA PHE A 643 -39.00 37.07 30.44
C PHE A 643 -40.06 36.53 31.42
N GLU A 644 -40.71 35.39 31.18
CA GLU A 644 -41.76 34.89 32.10
C GLU A 644 -41.26 34.11 33.34
N ASN A 645 -39.98 34.21 33.72
CA ASN A 645 -39.51 33.71 35.02
C ASN A 645 -38.50 34.66 35.69
N LEU A 646 -38.91 35.93 35.84
CA LEU A 646 -38.46 36.82 36.92
C LEU A 646 -39.65 37.19 37.81
#